data_AF-A0A9P9D3R3-F1
#
_entry.id   AF-A0A9P9D3R3-F1
#
_cell.length_a   1.000
_cell.length_b   1.000
_cell.length_c   1.000
_cell.angle_alpha   90.00
_cell.angle_beta   90.00
_cell.angle_gamma   90.00
#
_symmetry.space_group_name_H-M   'P 1'
#
loop_
_entity.id
_entity.type
_entity.pdbx_description
1 polymer ?
#
loop_
_entity_poly.entity_id
_entity_poly.type
_entity_poly.pdbx_seq_one_letter_code
_entity_poly.pdbx_strand_id
1 'polypeptide(L)'
;MYPSRMVQAVFDSRLVLFLFFSLCALQSLSPCSAQHEDNMVRRLVPFDIREETSSPSLAFDGTWQLLGPFQLGTREGSWGADPLEYFGGFRSLDFDPEAKFPSSLPVNGTARWSTIKAKQTGSSLTSGNVSLSVGYSNVDWNFLKVVYGWAAVQYQAWARGNLVIGGNETQHIVLFTDAIIEYWIDDVHYFGGDAYTFRKAPPVLHLSPGPHKIELRLWRDVRAFGGINDPTIDVLLEATRVSGTLELATPGILVSDVVDGKLASPIASITLRNSGEGGVEIVSIESSDSNFTHNSDTSSVMLAAGQTRPVAFHISLKSHNASSLHIVIHYKSIRGEGQLRVSQSLSHKSIYSPHKNHSLPIIISNHGAGVEASNPMVAHALDPVLDLCSWVLFPTGVTPWSGDDWHNWGFADVQAAVKAVPSWIEHVGWTGPGVDVDRWIMVGHSNGGQGTWYTLTHHPDRLVAAAPLSGYSSIQKYVPYELWQPTDPRRTAIISASLNSYRHEMLVENIKGIPVLQQHGELDNNVPTYHSRFLRQQLSLTDTNSTYSEPPGQGHWWDGIMTTDPLTKFYKEQTINNVTLPRVLTDFDIVVGDPGDMGSKSGFRVTHLDDPGQYGRVHVRGNIVTTSNVLSIEIQLKVLQTESITIDGTGLSLAGTATSSVTLSKFASDWKVGTIYEEDENEIYRRGRQLGTMNAILRTRGPFIIRHYGSNTSHVAIQISRNLHQYFYADAVIVSASNSTIAGTGNVISVIIGTNVPSGLNSHFPIQVSAGGVSVRDFKGRIHQYNSNRPISAIFLRPLPEERLELVVWGSNAEALVQASRLVPMMTGVGQPDFVVLGESARWRGVEGAIALGFLDHQWELTPSSVVS
;
A
#
# COMPACT_ATOMS: atom_id res chain seq x y z
N MET A 1 -21.30 8.60 -29.68
CA MET A 1 -22.31 7.84 -28.91
C MET A 1 -21.98 6.36 -29.05
N TYR A 2 -21.07 5.87 -28.21
CA TYR A 2 -20.58 4.48 -28.12
C TYR A 2 -20.29 4.24 -26.63
N PRO A 3 -20.69 3.10 -26.02
CA PRO A 3 -20.70 2.98 -24.57
C PRO A 3 -19.33 2.53 -24.02
N SER A 4 -18.88 3.29 -23.03
CA SER A 4 -17.81 3.01 -22.08
C SER A 4 -18.22 1.87 -21.12
N ARG A 5 -17.59 0.71 -21.24
CA ARG A 5 -17.65 -0.37 -20.23
C ARG A 5 -16.25 -0.89 -19.96
N MET A 6 -15.48 -0.18 -19.14
CA MET A 6 -14.24 -0.73 -18.54
C MET A 6 -13.77 0.07 -17.30
N VAL A 7 -14.71 0.52 -16.45
CA VAL A 7 -14.40 1.00 -15.09
C VAL A 7 -15.17 0.18 -14.03
N GLN A 8 -15.80 -0.93 -14.41
CA GLN A 8 -16.70 -1.69 -13.53
C GLN A 8 -16.27 -3.14 -13.29
N ALA A 9 -14.98 -3.47 -13.47
CA ALA A 9 -14.48 -4.83 -13.32
C ALA A 9 -14.24 -5.28 -11.86
N VAL A 10 -14.45 -4.40 -10.86
CA VAL A 10 -14.27 -4.77 -9.43
C VAL A 10 -15.61 -5.03 -8.71
N PHE A 11 -16.76 -4.66 -9.29
CA PHE A 11 -18.07 -4.84 -8.65
C PHE A 11 -18.93 -6.00 -9.18
N ASP A 12 -18.51 -6.75 -10.21
CA ASP A 12 -19.40 -7.71 -10.89
C ASP A 12 -18.76 -9.08 -11.19
N SER A 13 -18.00 -9.60 -10.22
CA SER A 13 -17.33 -10.91 -10.34
C SER A 13 -17.99 -12.01 -9.52
N ARG A 14 -19.33 -12.10 -9.48
CA ARG A 14 -20.07 -13.32 -9.04
C ARG A 14 -21.50 -13.37 -9.58
N LEU A 15 -21.70 -13.54 -10.89
CA LEU A 15 -22.98 -14.04 -11.39
C LEU A 15 -22.89 -14.69 -12.80
N VAL A 16 -22.06 -15.72 -13.00
CA VAL A 16 -22.19 -16.59 -14.17
C VAL A 16 -21.81 -18.03 -13.81
N LEU A 17 -22.80 -18.91 -13.64
CA LEU A 17 -22.71 -20.33 -14.04
C LEU A 17 -24.12 -20.95 -14.15
N PHE A 18 -24.24 -21.95 -15.03
CA PHE A 18 -25.43 -22.67 -15.54
C PHE A 18 -26.16 -21.96 -16.69
N LEU A 19 -26.31 -22.49 -17.92
CA LEU A 19 -26.06 -23.80 -18.53
C LEU A 19 -26.06 -23.60 -20.06
N PHE A 20 -25.24 -24.36 -20.80
CA PHE A 20 -25.47 -24.62 -22.23
C PHE A 20 -25.33 -26.13 -22.47
N PHE A 21 -26.36 -26.76 -23.04
CA PHE A 21 -26.20 -27.86 -23.99
C PHE A 21 -27.42 -28.00 -24.93
N SER A 22 -27.10 -27.95 -26.23
CA SER A 22 -27.67 -28.61 -27.43
C SER A 22 -29.06 -28.29 -28.02
N LEU A 23 -28.98 -27.59 -29.16
CA LEU A 23 -29.45 -27.87 -30.53
C LEU A 23 -30.80 -28.58 -30.85
N CYS A 24 -31.55 -27.88 -31.73
CA CYS A 24 -32.33 -28.34 -32.90
C CYS A 24 -33.55 -29.27 -32.74
N ALA A 25 -34.76 -28.77 -33.01
CA ALA A 25 -35.45 -28.90 -34.32
C ALA A 25 -36.91 -28.40 -34.29
N LEU A 26 -37.38 -28.00 -35.47
CA LEU A 26 -38.65 -27.42 -35.95
C LEU A 26 -40.01 -27.99 -35.48
N GLN A 27 -41.05 -27.15 -35.75
CA GLN A 27 -42.52 -27.37 -35.83
C GLN A 27 -43.32 -27.29 -34.51
N SER A 28 -44.60 -26.91 -34.47
CA SER A 28 -45.45 -25.92 -35.16
C SER A 28 -46.78 -25.87 -34.37
N LEU A 29 -47.51 -24.75 -34.42
CA LEU A 29 -48.96 -24.56 -34.16
C LEU A 29 -49.48 -24.52 -32.70
N SER A 30 -50.23 -23.44 -32.43
CA SER A 30 -51.25 -23.27 -31.36
C SER A 30 -52.59 -23.93 -31.78
N PRO A 31 -53.77 -23.75 -31.10
CA PRO A 31 -54.11 -23.45 -29.69
C PRO A 31 -55.32 -24.29 -29.13
N CYS A 32 -55.67 -24.05 -27.85
CA CYS A 32 -57.03 -23.98 -27.26
C CYS A 32 -57.88 -25.23 -26.84
N SER A 33 -58.71 -24.94 -25.80
CA SER A 33 -59.89 -25.64 -25.23
C SER A 33 -59.63 -26.77 -24.21
N ALA A 34 -60.49 -27.12 -23.26
CA ALA A 34 -61.54 -26.48 -22.44
C ALA A 34 -62.10 -27.58 -21.48
N GLN A 35 -62.54 -27.17 -20.28
CA GLN A 35 -63.61 -27.76 -19.43
C GLN A 35 -63.55 -29.20 -18.83
N HIS A 36 -63.70 -29.29 -17.50
CA HIS A 36 -64.86 -29.85 -16.75
C HIS A 36 -64.55 -29.83 -15.23
N GLU A 37 -65.34 -29.14 -14.38
CA GLU A 37 -66.45 -29.64 -13.52
C GLU A 37 -66.02 -30.68 -12.44
N ASP A 38 -66.50 -30.72 -11.19
CA ASP A 38 -67.32 -29.87 -10.31
C ASP A 38 -67.31 -30.55 -8.90
N ASN A 39 -67.85 -29.86 -7.89
CA ASN A 39 -68.33 -30.33 -6.57
C ASN A 39 -67.57 -30.01 -5.26
N MET A 40 -68.26 -29.15 -4.50
CA MET A 40 -68.13 -28.84 -3.07
C MET A 40 -68.62 -29.99 -2.15
N VAL A 41 -68.02 -30.15 -0.95
CA VAL A 41 -68.73 -30.23 0.36
C VAL A 41 -67.83 -29.76 1.53
N ARG A 42 -68.27 -28.67 2.18
CA ARG A 42 -68.20 -28.19 3.59
C ARG A 42 -67.04 -28.54 4.55
N ARG A 43 -66.39 -27.43 4.98
CA ARG A 43 -66.07 -26.95 6.35
C ARG A 43 -65.42 -27.90 7.37
N LEU A 44 -64.16 -27.61 7.68
CA LEU A 44 -63.62 -27.52 9.04
C LEU A 44 -62.61 -26.36 9.06
N VAL A 45 -62.82 -25.35 9.89
CA VAL A 45 -61.77 -24.39 10.30
C VAL A 45 -60.98 -25.09 11.40
N PRO A 46 -59.65 -25.10 11.33
CA PRO A 46 -58.91 -24.67 12.51
C PRO A 46 -57.65 -23.85 12.20
N PHE A 47 -57.52 -22.80 13.01
CA PHE A 47 -56.30 -22.32 13.65
C PHE A 47 -55.16 -21.73 12.81
N ASP A 48 -54.89 -20.46 13.12
CA ASP A 48 -53.64 -19.74 12.91
C ASP A 48 -52.42 -20.66 13.02
N ILE A 49 -51.80 -20.93 11.88
CA ILE A 49 -50.36 -21.13 11.83
C ILE A 49 -49.83 -19.79 11.35
N ARG A 50 -49.38 -18.98 12.31
CA ARG A 50 -48.39 -17.94 12.02
C ARG A 50 -47.27 -18.63 11.24
N GLU A 51 -47.13 -18.29 9.96
CA GLU A 51 -45.82 -18.34 9.34
C GLU A 51 -44.92 -17.48 10.26
N GLU A 52 -44.07 -18.15 11.05
CA GLU A 52 -42.85 -17.52 11.54
C GLU A 52 -42.04 -17.19 10.29
N THR A 53 -42.34 -16.05 9.67
CA THR A 53 -41.43 -15.39 8.74
C THR A 53 -40.14 -15.21 9.50
N SER A 54 -39.12 -16.00 9.16
CA SER A 54 -37.81 -15.92 9.78
C SER A 54 -37.28 -14.50 9.60
N SER A 55 -37.34 -13.69 10.66
CA SER A 55 -36.87 -12.32 10.65
C SER A 55 -35.42 -12.30 10.19
N PRO A 56 -35.01 -11.38 9.28
CA PRO A 56 -33.61 -11.26 8.90
C PRO A 56 -32.73 -11.05 10.14
N SER A 57 -31.60 -11.76 10.23
CA SER A 57 -30.69 -11.62 11.36
C SER A 57 -29.71 -10.46 11.18
N LEU A 58 -29.50 -9.98 9.95
CA LEU A 58 -28.62 -8.87 9.60
C LEU A 58 -29.24 -8.03 8.47
N ALA A 59 -29.54 -6.76 8.73
CA ALA A 59 -30.10 -5.85 7.73
C ALA A 59 -29.56 -4.43 7.91
N PHE A 60 -29.24 -3.76 6.81
CA PHE A 60 -28.93 -2.33 6.82
C PHE A 60 -30.18 -1.51 6.48
N ASP A 61 -30.24 -0.27 6.96
CA ASP A 61 -31.29 0.66 6.55
C ASP A 61 -31.30 0.89 5.03
N GLY A 62 -32.49 0.95 4.45
CA GLY A 62 -32.68 1.29 3.03
C GLY A 62 -32.61 2.80 2.74
N THR A 63 -32.63 3.65 3.76
CA THR A 63 -32.52 5.12 3.64
C THR A 63 -31.50 5.63 4.64
N TRP A 64 -30.57 6.46 4.16
CA TRP A 64 -29.47 7.00 4.92
C TRP A 64 -29.55 8.52 4.99
N GLN A 65 -29.17 9.08 6.11
CA GLN A 65 -28.94 10.52 6.27
C GLN A 65 -27.59 10.86 5.68
N LEU A 66 -27.49 12.00 4.99
CA LEU A 66 -26.30 12.44 4.28
C LEU A 66 -26.03 13.92 4.60
N LEU A 67 -24.78 14.26 4.89
CA LEU A 67 -24.31 15.63 5.08
C LEU A 67 -23.07 15.91 4.23
N GLY A 68 -23.15 16.90 3.35
CA GLY A 68 -22.06 17.30 2.45
C GLY A 68 -22.53 18.10 1.24
N PRO A 69 -21.66 18.29 0.22
CA PRO A 69 -20.25 17.88 0.19
C PRO A 69 -19.36 18.94 0.84
N PHE A 70 -18.20 18.51 1.32
CA PHE A 70 -17.13 19.36 1.84
C PHE A 70 -15.83 19.17 1.06
N GLN A 71 -15.02 20.21 0.97
CA GLN A 71 -13.70 20.16 0.34
C GLN A 71 -12.79 19.14 1.04
N LEU A 72 -12.04 18.36 0.25
CA LEU A 72 -10.98 17.48 0.72
C LEU A 72 -9.92 17.34 -0.37
N GLY A 73 -8.66 17.63 -0.07
CA GLY A 73 -7.56 17.45 -1.01
C GLY A 73 -7.07 16.00 -1.15
N THR A 74 -6.24 15.74 -2.18
CA THR A 74 -5.59 14.43 -2.41
C THR A 74 -4.91 13.93 -1.15
N ARG A 75 -5.28 12.75 -0.64
CA ARG A 75 -4.72 12.14 0.60
C ARG A 75 -4.82 12.97 1.89
N GLU A 76 -5.48 14.12 1.86
CA GLU A 76 -5.52 15.05 3.00
C GLU A 76 -6.27 14.46 4.20
N GLY A 77 -7.24 13.56 3.97
CA GLY A 77 -8.07 12.97 5.03
C GLY A 77 -7.26 12.25 6.12
N SER A 78 -6.08 11.72 5.80
CA SER A 78 -5.17 11.11 6.77
C SER A 78 -4.64 12.10 7.80
N TRP A 79 -4.59 13.40 7.47
CA TRP A 79 -4.21 14.48 8.38
C TRP A 79 -5.38 14.97 9.25
N GLY A 80 -6.59 14.44 9.03
CA GLY A 80 -7.82 15.01 9.56
C GLY A 80 -8.56 15.78 8.47
N ALA A 81 -8.61 17.10 8.60
CA ALA A 81 -9.30 17.99 7.65
C ALA A 81 -10.81 17.72 7.50
N ASP A 82 -11.50 17.32 8.57
CA ASP A 82 -12.96 17.30 8.61
C ASP A 82 -13.50 18.64 9.14
N PRO A 83 -14.15 19.48 8.31
CA PRO A 83 -14.68 20.75 8.76
C PRO A 83 -15.76 20.61 9.85
N LEU A 84 -16.41 19.46 9.96
CA LEU A 84 -17.42 19.22 11.00
C LEU A 84 -16.82 19.10 12.40
N GLU A 85 -15.53 18.79 12.51
CA GLU A 85 -14.82 18.74 13.80
C GLU A 85 -14.74 20.11 14.48
N TYR A 86 -14.82 21.21 13.71
CA TYR A 86 -14.96 22.55 14.27
C TYR A 86 -16.28 22.73 15.04
N PHE A 87 -17.33 22.01 14.64
CA PHE A 87 -18.67 22.05 15.24
C PHE A 87 -18.88 20.95 16.30
N GLY A 88 -17.80 20.29 16.76
CA GLY A 88 -17.87 19.17 17.70
C GLY A 88 -17.91 17.78 17.05
N GLY A 89 -17.73 17.72 15.72
CA GLY A 89 -17.69 16.48 14.94
C GLY A 89 -19.08 15.99 14.52
N PHE A 90 -19.15 15.24 13.42
CA PHE A 90 -20.42 14.74 12.84
C PHE A 90 -21.33 14.03 13.85
N ARG A 91 -20.72 13.31 14.80
CA ARG A 91 -21.42 12.53 15.83
C ARG A 91 -22.23 13.38 16.81
N SER A 92 -21.83 14.64 16.99
CA SER A 92 -22.54 15.60 17.86
C SER A 92 -23.74 16.25 17.18
N LEU A 93 -23.92 16.01 15.87
CA LEU A 93 -24.94 16.66 15.05
C LEU A 93 -26.14 15.73 14.85
N ASP A 94 -27.33 16.26 15.13
CA ASP A 94 -28.59 15.63 14.77
C ASP A 94 -29.01 15.98 13.34
N PHE A 95 -29.82 15.11 12.74
CA PHE A 95 -30.37 15.36 11.41
C PHE A 95 -31.33 16.55 11.45
N ASP A 96 -30.96 17.63 10.78
CA ASP A 96 -31.79 18.82 10.60
C ASP A 96 -31.66 19.34 9.16
N PRO A 97 -32.68 19.17 8.29
CA PRO A 97 -32.62 19.62 6.90
C PRO A 97 -32.44 21.15 6.75
N GLU A 98 -32.75 21.92 7.80
CA GLU A 98 -32.60 23.38 7.79
C GLU A 98 -31.22 23.84 8.28
N ALA A 99 -30.45 22.98 8.94
CA ALA A 99 -29.10 23.29 9.37
C ALA A 99 -28.17 23.55 8.16
N LYS A 100 -27.28 24.53 8.32
CA LYS A 100 -26.39 25.03 7.27
C LYS A 100 -24.95 24.95 7.75
N PHE A 101 -24.09 24.34 6.94
CA PHE A 101 -22.67 24.23 7.23
C PHE A 101 -21.87 24.91 6.10
N PRO A 102 -20.87 25.74 6.42
CA PRO A 102 -20.02 26.33 5.39
C PRO A 102 -19.31 25.27 4.55
N SER A 103 -19.32 25.44 3.22
CA SER A 103 -18.58 24.59 2.28
C SER A 103 -18.22 25.38 1.03
N SER A 104 -17.02 25.18 0.48
CA SER A 104 -16.56 25.88 -0.73
C SER A 104 -17.08 25.28 -2.04
N LEU A 105 -17.75 24.12 -2.00
CA LEU A 105 -18.15 23.37 -3.19
C LEU A 105 -19.58 23.69 -3.69
N PRO A 106 -20.65 23.56 -2.87
CA PRO A 106 -22.02 23.74 -3.35
C PRO A 106 -22.38 25.21 -3.59
N VAL A 107 -23.40 25.44 -4.42
CA VAL A 107 -24.01 26.77 -4.61
C VAL A 107 -24.36 27.41 -3.26
N ASN A 108 -24.20 28.74 -3.17
CA ASN A 108 -24.33 29.52 -1.93
C ASN A 108 -23.34 29.16 -0.81
N GLY A 109 -22.28 28.40 -1.12
CA GLY A 109 -21.22 28.08 -0.17
C GLY A 109 -21.69 27.31 1.07
N THR A 110 -22.74 26.50 0.92
CA THR A 110 -23.45 25.87 2.05
C THR A 110 -23.75 24.39 1.78
N ALA A 111 -23.22 23.50 2.61
CA ALA A 111 -23.62 22.10 2.72
C ALA A 111 -24.81 21.94 3.68
N ARG A 112 -25.65 20.92 3.42
CA ARG A 112 -26.88 20.66 4.18
C ARG A 112 -27.10 19.18 4.39
N TRP A 113 -27.95 18.86 5.35
CA TRP A 113 -28.49 17.51 5.49
C TRP A 113 -29.44 17.17 4.34
N SER A 114 -29.44 15.90 3.97
CA SER A 114 -30.31 15.30 2.98
C SER A 114 -30.48 13.81 3.29
N THR A 115 -31.33 13.12 2.55
CA THR A 115 -31.45 11.66 2.64
C THR A 115 -31.18 11.03 1.28
N ILE A 116 -30.62 9.83 1.30
CA ILE A 116 -30.36 9.03 0.12
C ILE A 116 -30.96 7.63 0.32
N LYS A 117 -31.59 7.10 -0.73
CA LYS A 117 -32.03 5.71 -0.76
C LYS A 117 -30.88 4.83 -1.23
N ALA A 118 -30.70 3.69 -0.56
CA ALA A 118 -29.75 2.68 -1.00
C ALA A 118 -30.04 2.24 -2.43
N LYS A 119 -28.99 2.08 -3.24
CA LYS A 119 -29.09 1.58 -4.62
C LYS A 119 -29.50 0.11 -4.62
N GLN A 120 -28.96 -0.64 -3.67
CA GLN A 120 -29.30 -2.04 -3.41
C GLN A 120 -29.21 -2.32 -1.92
N THR A 121 -30.16 -3.12 -1.43
CA THR A 121 -30.12 -3.70 -0.09
C THR A 121 -30.33 -5.21 -0.21
N GLY A 122 -29.50 -5.98 0.46
CA GLY A 122 -29.63 -7.42 0.58
C GLY A 122 -29.71 -7.79 2.06
N SER A 123 -30.52 -8.78 2.39
CA SER A 123 -30.61 -9.30 3.76
C SER A 123 -30.93 -10.79 3.73
N SER A 124 -30.27 -11.54 4.60
CA SER A 124 -30.43 -12.97 4.78
C SER A 124 -30.26 -13.34 6.27
N LEU A 125 -30.32 -14.64 6.58
CA LEU A 125 -30.09 -15.16 7.93
C LEU A 125 -28.61 -15.12 8.36
N THR A 126 -27.67 -14.89 7.44
CA THR A 126 -26.23 -14.90 7.73
C THR A 126 -25.49 -13.71 7.16
N SER A 127 -26.13 -12.86 6.37
CA SER A 127 -25.50 -11.67 5.80
C SER A 127 -26.51 -10.56 5.52
N GLY A 128 -26.03 -9.32 5.54
CA GLY A 128 -26.73 -8.15 5.01
C GLY A 128 -25.76 -7.31 4.19
N ASN A 129 -26.27 -6.58 3.19
CA ASN A 129 -25.47 -5.62 2.46
C ASN A 129 -26.27 -4.38 2.06
N VAL A 130 -25.55 -3.29 1.83
CA VAL A 130 -26.11 -2.03 1.31
C VAL A 130 -25.10 -1.35 0.41
N SER A 131 -25.57 -0.87 -0.75
CA SER A 131 -24.78 0.02 -1.61
C SER A 131 -25.35 1.42 -1.64
N LEU A 132 -24.46 2.41 -1.52
CA LEU A 132 -24.78 3.83 -1.64
C LEU A 132 -24.01 4.42 -2.83
N SER A 133 -24.65 5.35 -3.55
CA SER A 133 -24.03 6.09 -4.65
C SER A 133 -24.27 7.58 -4.41
N VAL A 134 -23.28 8.24 -3.80
CA VAL A 134 -23.42 9.59 -3.27
C VAL A 134 -22.87 10.60 -4.26
N GLY A 135 -23.76 11.38 -4.87
CA GLY A 135 -23.40 12.48 -5.77
C GLY A 135 -24.14 13.77 -5.39
N TYR A 136 -23.62 14.90 -5.84
CA TYR A 136 -24.16 16.22 -5.52
C TYR A 136 -24.41 17.03 -6.79
N SER A 137 -25.68 17.25 -7.13
CA SER A 137 -26.10 18.00 -8.32
C SER A 137 -26.05 19.52 -8.13
N ASN A 138 -25.92 19.99 -6.88
CA ASN A 138 -25.83 21.40 -6.52
C ASN A 138 -24.39 21.95 -6.53
N VAL A 139 -23.46 21.22 -7.15
CA VAL A 139 -22.06 21.62 -7.38
C VAL A 139 -21.82 21.64 -8.89
N ASP A 140 -21.24 22.72 -9.41
CA ASP A 140 -20.82 22.79 -10.82
C ASP A 140 -19.45 22.11 -11.00
N TRP A 141 -19.47 20.77 -10.97
CA TRP A 141 -18.27 19.96 -11.14
C TRP A 141 -17.57 20.20 -12.47
N ASN A 142 -18.33 20.52 -13.53
CA ASN A 142 -17.77 20.75 -14.85
C ASN A 142 -16.91 22.01 -14.85
N PHE A 143 -17.42 23.12 -14.31
CA PHE A 143 -16.63 24.34 -14.20
C PHE A 143 -15.43 24.18 -13.26
N LEU A 144 -15.61 23.53 -12.10
CA LEU A 144 -14.49 23.29 -11.18
C LEU A 144 -13.38 22.43 -11.82
N LYS A 145 -13.74 21.38 -12.58
CA LYS A 145 -12.78 20.57 -13.34
C LYS A 145 -12.02 21.39 -14.39
N VAL A 146 -12.64 22.41 -15.00
CA VAL A 146 -11.94 23.30 -15.96
C VAL A 146 -10.84 24.10 -15.27
N VAL A 147 -11.05 24.55 -14.03
CA VAL A 147 -10.09 25.39 -13.30
C VAL A 147 -9.03 24.57 -12.56
N TYR A 148 -9.45 23.52 -11.86
CA TYR A 148 -8.58 22.75 -10.93
C TYR A 148 -8.31 21.31 -11.38
N GLY A 149 -8.77 20.91 -12.57
CA GLY A 149 -8.57 19.55 -13.07
C GLY A 149 -9.21 18.50 -12.17
N TRP A 150 -8.51 17.38 -11.94
CA TRP A 150 -9.02 16.30 -11.10
C TRP A 150 -9.01 16.61 -9.59
N ALA A 151 -8.26 17.60 -9.13
CA ALA A 151 -8.33 18.03 -7.73
C ALA A 151 -9.75 18.48 -7.34
N ALA A 152 -10.47 19.10 -8.28
CA ALA A 152 -11.85 19.58 -8.09
C ALA A 152 -12.86 18.52 -7.65
N VAL A 153 -12.64 17.25 -8.01
CA VAL A 153 -13.58 16.16 -7.70
C VAL A 153 -13.15 15.33 -6.51
N GLN A 154 -12.20 15.84 -5.74
CA GLN A 154 -11.89 15.30 -4.42
C GLN A 154 -12.69 16.06 -3.38
N TYR A 155 -13.55 15.33 -2.69
CA TYR A 155 -14.45 15.87 -1.69
C TYR A 155 -14.75 14.81 -0.65
N GLN A 156 -15.32 15.25 0.46
CA GLN A 156 -15.80 14.38 1.52
C GLN A 156 -17.25 14.66 1.87
N ALA A 157 -17.89 13.68 2.49
CA ALA A 157 -19.23 13.77 3.04
C ALA A 157 -19.38 12.79 4.21
N TRP A 158 -20.51 12.85 4.88
CA TRP A 158 -20.86 11.92 5.95
C TRP A 158 -22.20 11.28 5.69
N ALA A 159 -22.31 9.97 5.97
CA ALA A 159 -23.56 9.23 5.92
C ALA A 159 -23.86 8.59 7.28
N ARG A 160 -25.14 8.58 7.70
CA ARG A 160 -25.61 7.92 8.92
C ARG A 160 -26.79 7.01 8.61
N GLY A 161 -26.75 5.79 9.14
CA GLY A 161 -27.81 4.78 9.05
C GLY A 161 -27.65 3.77 10.18
N ASN A 162 -28.35 2.64 10.08
CA ASN A 162 -28.25 1.55 11.06
C ASN A 162 -27.95 0.21 10.40
N LEU A 163 -27.26 -0.64 11.16
CA LEU A 163 -27.21 -2.08 10.99
C LEU A 163 -28.06 -2.71 12.09
N VAL A 164 -29.11 -3.42 11.71
CA VAL A 164 -30.00 -4.12 12.61
C VAL A 164 -29.51 -5.56 12.77
N ILE A 165 -29.24 -5.93 14.01
CA ILE A 165 -28.88 -7.29 14.42
C ILE A 165 -30.13 -7.96 14.99
N GLY A 166 -30.59 -9.02 14.33
CA GLY A 166 -31.71 -9.84 14.78
C GLY A 166 -31.28 -10.98 15.72
N GLY A 167 -32.27 -11.74 16.20
CA GLY A 167 -32.07 -12.83 17.16
C GLY A 167 -32.04 -12.36 18.61
N ASN A 168 -31.62 -13.25 19.52
CA ASN A 168 -31.66 -13.01 20.98
C ASN A 168 -30.27 -13.00 21.64
N GLU A 169 -29.21 -13.24 20.86
CA GLU A 169 -27.83 -13.34 21.35
C GLU A 169 -26.91 -12.43 20.55
N THR A 170 -25.79 -12.04 21.16
CA THR A 170 -24.70 -11.30 20.49
C THR A 170 -24.24 -12.06 19.25
N GLN A 171 -24.23 -11.37 18.11
CA GLN A 171 -23.76 -11.90 16.85
C GLN A 171 -22.30 -11.51 16.63
N HIS A 172 -21.46 -12.48 16.26
CA HIS A 172 -20.13 -12.22 15.75
C HIS A 172 -20.25 -12.00 14.24
N ILE A 173 -19.79 -10.84 13.76
CA ILE A 173 -19.89 -10.47 12.35
C ILE A 173 -18.56 -9.95 11.82
N VAL A 174 -18.38 -10.10 10.53
CA VAL A 174 -17.33 -9.44 9.76
C VAL A 174 -17.98 -8.34 8.95
N LEU A 175 -17.45 -7.11 9.03
CA LEU A 175 -17.97 -5.96 8.28
C LEU A 175 -16.98 -5.55 7.19
N PHE A 176 -17.34 -5.77 5.92
CA PHE A 176 -16.63 -5.23 4.77
C PHE A 176 -17.06 -3.79 4.50
N THR A 177 -16.10 -2.92 4.20
CA THR A 177 -16.27 -1.46 4.14
C THR A 177 -15.67 -0.89 2.84
N ASP A 178 -16.14 -1.41 1.72
CA ASP A 178 -15.59 -1.09 0.40
C ASP A 178 -15.66 0.43 0.13
N ALA A 179 -14.49 0.98 -0.19
CA ALA A 179 -14.22 2.39 -0.46
C ALA A 179 -14.48 3.34 0.74
N ILE A 180 -14.42 2.82 1.97
CA ILE A 180 -14.54 3.58 3.22
C ILE A 180 -13.26 3.46 4.04
N ILE A 181 -12.66 4.59 4.40
CA ILE A 181 -11.46 4.61 5.25
C ILE A 181 -11.79 4.85 6.73
N GLU A 182 -12.84 5.60 7.01
CA GLU A 182 -13.13 6.09 8.37
C GLU A 182 -14.62 5.98 8.69
N TYR A 183 -14.96 5.35 9.82
CA TYR A 183 -16.33 5.11 10.22
C TYR A 183 -16.48 4.79 11.71
N TRP A 184 -17.71 4.87 12.20
CA TRP A 184 -18.10 4.48 13.56
C TRP A 184 -19.18 3.42 13.51
N ILE A 185 -19.09 2.49 14.45
CA ILE A 185 -20.19 1.61 14.84
C ILE A 185 -20.50 1.94 16.30
N ASP A 186 -21.69 2.50 16.55
CA ASP A 186 -22.09 3.12 17.81
C ASP A 186 -21.06 4.16 18.30
N ASP A 187 -20.28 3.81 19.32
CA ASP A 187 -19.26 4.64 19.97
C ASP A 187 -17.83 4.24 19.64
N VAL A 188 -17.63 3.20 18.84
CA VAL A 188 -16.31 2.70 18.47
C VAL A 188 -15.89 3.26 17.12
N HIS A 189 -14.75 3.97 17.11
CA HIS A 189 -14.16 4.53 15.91
C HIS A 189 -13.24 3.52 15.21
N TYR A 190 -13.33 3.48 13.88
CA TYR A 190 -12.46 2.69 13.01
C TYR A 190 -11.86 3.59 11.93
N PHE A 191 -10.53 3.53 11.79
CA PHE A 191 -9.78 4.24 10.75
C PHE A 191 -8.83 3.28 10.00
N GLY A 192 -8.68 3.48 8.70
CA GLY A 192 -7.99 2.55 7.81
C GLY A 192 -8.86 1.37 7.41
N GLY A 193 -10.15 1.63 7.16
CA GLY A 193 -11.03 0.70 6.43
C GLY A 193 -10.52 0.37 5.03
N ASP A 194 -11.39 0.02 4.09
CA ASP A 194 -10.97 -0.52 2.80
C ASP A 194 -11.08 0.47 1.63
N ALA A 195 -10.10 1.38 1.49
CA ALA A 195 -10.07 2.38 0.42
C ALA A 195 -10.11 1.79 -1.01
N TYR A 196 -9.53 0.60 -1.18
CA TYR A 196 -9.29 -0.04 -2.49
C TYR A 196 -10.04 -1.36 -2.67
N THR A 197 -10.99 -1.63 -1.79
CA THR A 197 -11.89 -2.80 -1.83
C THR A 197 -11.15 -4.15 -1.88
N PHE A 198 -10.04 -4.31 -1.15
CA PHE A 198 -9.30 -5.59 -1.12
C PHE A 198 -9.99 -6.69 -0.32
N ARG A 199 -10.79 -6.30 0.67
CA ARG A 199 -11.51 -7.15 1.62
C ARG A 199 -10.62 -8.13 2.40
N LYS A 200 -9.33 -7.79 2.59
CA LYS A 200 -8.30 -8.67 3.18
C LYS A 200 -8.37 -8.76 4.72
N ALA A 201 -8.58 -7.66 5.42
CA ALA A 201 -8.59 -7.60 6.88
C ALA A 201 -9.78 -6.80 7.46
N PRO A 202 -11.03 -7.16 7.12
CA PRO A 202 -12.20 -6.49 7.68
C PRO A 202 -12.27 -6.61 9.21
N PRO A 203 -12.83 -5.61 9.93
CA PRO A 203 -13.16 -5.76 11.36
C PRO A 203 -13.99 -7.00 11.65
N VAL A 204 -13.69 -7.63 12.78
CA VAL A 204 -14.62 -8.52 13.47
C VAL A 204 -15.33 -7.71 14.54
N LEU A 205 -16.66 -7.75 14.55
CA LEU A 205 -17.52 -7.05 15.49
C LEU A 205 -18.33 -8.07 16.31
N HIS A 206 -18.66 -7.70 17.54
CA HIS A 206 -19.46 -8.51 18.47
C HIS A 206 -20.64 -7.64 18.92
N LEU A 207 -21.76 -7.75 18.21
CA LEU A 207 -22.89 -6.82 18.34
C LEU A 207 -24.09 -7.52 18.96
N SER A 208 -24.68 -6.91 19.98
CA SER A 208 -25.91 -7.37 20.62
C SER A 208 -27.11 -7.30 19.66
N PRO A 209 -28.23 -8.00 19.92
CA PRO A 209 -29.45 -7.77 19.17
C PRO A 209 -29.94 -6.32 19.29
N GLY A 210 -30.41 -5.76 18.18
CA GLY A 210 -30.93 -4.38 18.10
C GLY A 210 -30.32 -3.56 16.96
N PRO A 211 -30.72 -2.29 16.84
CA PRO A 211 -30.13 -1.36 15.89
C PRO A 211 -28.76 -0.86 16.41
N HIS A 212 -27.76 -0.92 15.55
CA HIS A 212 -26.44 -0.34 15.76
C HIS A 212 -26.23 0.81 14.80
N LYS A 213 -25.88 1.99 15.32
CA LYS A 213 -25.70 3.19 14.51
C LYS A 213 -24.40 3.09 13.73
N ILE A 214 -24.46 3.35 12.43
CA ILE A 214 -23.30 3.39 11.54
C ILE A 214 -23.14 4.80 10.98
N GLU A 215 -21.95 5.37 11.19
CA GLU A 215 -21.60 6.70 10.67
C GLU A 215 -20.35 6.55 9.80
N LEU A 216 -20.48 6.87 8.51
CA LEU A 216 -19.43 6.70 7.51
C LEU A 216 -18.89 8.08 7.12
N ARG A 217 -17.58 8.25 7.16
CA ARG A 217 -16.93 9.37 6.48
C ARG A 217 -16.54 8.93 5.08
N LEU A 218 -17.19 9.55 4.11
CA LEU A 218 -17.05 9.26 2.69
C LEU A 218 -15.93 10.13 2.11
N TRP A 219 -14.90 9.53 1.52
CA TRP A 219 -13.83 10.25 0.82
C TRP A 219 -13.85 9.91 -0.65
N ARG A 220 -13.93 10.92 -1.52
CA ARG A 220 -13.76 10.72 -2.96
C ARG A 220 -12.30 10.93 -3.35
N ASP A 221 -11.53 9.85 -3.39
CA ASP A 221 -10.15 9.89 -3.90
C ASP A 221 -10.12 9.53 -5.39
N VAL A 222 -9.60 10.42 -6.23
CA VAL A 222 -9.55 10.20 -7.69
C VAL A 222 -8.76 8.96 -8.06
N ARG A 223 -7.75 8.55 -7.28
CA ARG A 223 -6.99 7.34 -7.57
C ARG A 223 -7.85 6.09 -7.42
N ALA A 224 -8.83 6.08 -6.52
CA ALA A 224 -9.75 4.96 -6.32
C ALA A 224 -10.98 5.03 -7.25
N PHE A 225 -11.56 6.23 -7.45
CA PHE A 225 -12.83 6.42 -8.16
C PHE A 225 -12.70 6.88 -9.62
N GLY A 226 -11.50 7.25 -10.06
CA GLY A 226 -11.24 7.84 -11.37
C GLY A 226 -11.61 9.33 -11.46
N GLY A 227 -10.92 10.04 -12.36
CA GLY A 227 -11.12 11.49 -12.58
C GLY A 227 -12.11 11.84 -13.70
N ILE A 228 -12.36 10.89 -14.61
CA ILE A 228 -13.15 11.12 -15.83
C ILE A 228 -14.65 11.02 -15.55
N ASN A 229 -15.07 10.03 -14.76
CA ASN A 229 -16.46 9.70 -14.49
C ASN A 229 -17.19 10.81 -13.72
N ASP A 230 -18.50 10.61 -13.58
CA ASP A 230 -19.32 11.42 -12.68
C ASP A 230 -18.71 11.41 -11.27
N PRO A 231 -18.71 12.55 -10.57
CA PRO A 231 -18.09 12.66 -9.25
C PRO A 231 -19.03 12.10 -8.19
N THR A 232 -19.19 10.78 -8.19
CA THR A 232 -19.91 10.00 -7.17
C THR A 232 -18.93 9.33 -6.21
N ILE A 233 -19.39 9.06 -4.99
CA ILE A 233 -18.77 8.14 -4.04
C ILE A 233 -19.66 6.90 -3.98
N ASP A 234 -19.18 5.81 -4.58
CA ASP A 234 -19.87 4.53 -4.61
C ASP A 234 -19.26 3.60 -3.54
N VAL A 235 -20.07 3.20 -2.56
CA VAL A 235 -19.62 2.41 -1.40
C VAL A 235 -20.51 1.19 -1.20
N LEU A 236 -19.93 0.11 -0.70
CA LEU A 236 -20.62 -1.14 -0.39
C LEU A 236 -20.25 -1.58 1.02
N LEU A 237 -21.27 -1.68 1.87
CA LEU A 237 -21.14 -2.33 3.16
C LEU A 237 -21.71 -3.75 3.08
N GLU A 238 -21.00 -4.71 3.65
CA GLU A 238 -21.47 -6.08 3.78
C GLU A 238 -21.15 -6.58 5.19
N ALA A 239 -22.17 -6.99 5.92
CA ALA A 239 -22.04 -7.62 7.23
C ALA A 239 -22.33 -9.12 7.08
N THR A 240 -21.40 -9.96 7.50
CA THR A 240 -21.53 -11.42 7.40
C THR A 240 -21.31 -12.06 8.76
N ARG A 241 -22.27 -12.87 9.21
CA ARG A 241 -22.20 -13.63 10.46
C ARG A 241 -21.09 -14.68 10.37
N VAL A 242 -20.31 -14.77 11.44
CA VAL A 242 -19.27 -15.78 11.62
C VAL A 242 -19.57 -16.60 12.87
N SER A 243 -19.43 -17.92 12.78
CA SER A 243 -19.76 -18.86 13.85
C SER A 243 -18.53 -19.52 14.49
N GLY A 244 -17.36 -19.41 13.86
CA GLY A 244 -16.11 -20.00 14.30
C GLY A 244 -15.20 -19.02 15.06
N THR A 245 -14.36 -19.55 15.95
CA THR A 245 -13.29 -18.78 16.61
C THR A 245 -12.17 -18.44 15.62
N LEU A 246 -11.74 -19.42 14.81
CA LEU A 246 -10.69 -19.27 13.80
C LEU A 246 -11.24 -19.65 12.44
N GLU A 247 -10.99 -18.83 11.43
CA GLU A 247 -11.43 -19.07 10.06
C GLU A 247 -10.39 -18.61 9.04
N LEU A 248 -10.61 -19.00 7.78
CA LEU A 248 -9.83 -18.50 6.65
C LEU A 248 -10.29 -17.07 6.32
N ALA A 249 -9.35 -16.12 6.29
CA ALA A 249 -9.63 -14.76 5.81
C ALA A 249 -9.79 -14.74 4.29
N THR A 250 -8.97 -15.54 3.60
CA THR A 250 -9.02 -15.76 2.15
C THR A 250 -9.23 -17.25 1.89
N PRO A 251 -10.13 -17.66 0.98
CA PRO A 251 -10.32 -19.06 0.67
C PRO A 251 -9.04 -19.74 0.16
N GLY A 252 -8.79 -20.97 0.62
CA GLY A 252 -7.71 -21.82 0.11
C GLY A 252 -6.35 -21.60 0.76
N ILE A 253 -5.31 -22.02 0.04
CA ILE A 253 -3.90 -21.97 0.45
C ILE A 253 -3.14 -21.25 -0.66
N LEU A 254 -2.32 -20.26 -0.31
CA LEU A 254 -1.36 -19.71 -1.27
C LEU A 254 -0.19 -20.69 -1.37
N VAL A 255 -0.12 -21.41 -2.49
CA VAL A 255 0.88 -22.43 -2.78
C VAL A 255 1.32 -22.30 -4.24
N SER A 256 2.57 -22.63 -4.51
CA SER A 256 3.11 -22.58 -5.87
C SER A 256 2.59 -23.71 -6.76
N ASP A 257 2.62 -23.50 -8.08
CA ASP A 257 2.37 -24.54 -9.07
C ASP A 257 3.31 -25.75 -8.90
N VAL A 258 2.83 -26.91 -9.35
CA VAL A 258 3.61 -28.15 -9.48
C VAL A 258 4.29 -28.15 -10.85
N VAL A 259 5.62 -28.17 -10.88
CA VAL A 259 6.47 -28.26 -12.07
C VAL A 259 7.10 -29.65 -12.12
N ASP A 260 6.69 -30.45 -13.11
CA ASP A 260 7.16 -31.83 -13.32
C ASP A 260 7.13 -32.70 -12.03
N GLY A 261 6.06 -32.51 -11.24
CA GLY A 261 5.76 -33.24 -10.01
C GLY A 261 6.48 -32.76 -8.75
N LYS A 262 7.09 -31.57 -8.77
CA LYS A 262 7.58 -30.85 -7.58
C LYS A 262 6.89 -29.51 -7.44
N LEU A 263 6.63 -29.04 -6.23
CA LEU A 263 6.21 -27.64 -6.04
C LEU A 263 7.32 -26.69 -6.49
N ALA A 264 6.99 -25.62 -7.20
CA ALA A 264 7.96 -24.61 -7.63
C ALA A 264 8.62 -23.87 -6.44
N SER A 265 7.93 -23.81 -5.30
CA SER A 265 8.46 -23.34 -4.03
C SER A 265 7.98 -24.26 -2.90
N PRO A 266 8.84 -24.61 -1.92
CA PRO A 266 8.42 -25.38 -0.76
C PRO A 266 7.68 -24.53 0.29
N ILE A 267 7.44 -23.24 0.03
CA ILE A 267 6.79 -22.32 0.97
C ILE A 267 5.32 -22.15 0.55
N ALA A 268 4.42 -22.38 1.49
CA ALA A 268 3.00 -22.08 1.37
C ALA A 268 2.56 -21.13 2.48
N SER A 269 1.42 -20.46 2.30
CA SER A 269 0.83 -19.64 3.36
C SER A 269 -0.69 -19.73 3.39
N ILE A 270 -1.26 -19.57 4.58
CA ILE A 270 -2.69 -19.49 4.82
C ILE A 270 -2.97 -18.22 5.61
N THR A 271 -3.98 -17.46 5.18
CA THR A 271 -4.40 -16.26 5.91
C THR A 271 -5.53 -16.59 6.85
N LEU A 272 -5.28 -16.40 8.14
CA LEU A 272 -6.17 -16.77 9.22
C LEU A 272 -6.72 -15.51 9.90
N ARG A 273 -8.01 -15.56 10.23
CA ARG A 273 -8.70 -14.53 11.01
C ARG A 273 -9.22 -15.13 12.30
N ASN A 274 -8.90 -14.46 13.41
CA ASN A 274 -9.50 -14.76 14.70
C ASN A 274 -10.81 -13.97 14.84
N SER A 275 -11.94 -14.66 14.68
CA SER A 275 -13.29 -14.11 14.78
C SER A 275 -13.91 -14.30 16.16
N GLY A 276 -13.17 -14.86 17.11
CA GLY A 276 -13.57 -14.98 18.52
C GLY A 276 -13.14 -13.79 19.39
N GLU A 277 -13.51 -13.85 20.66
CA GLU A 277 -13.30 -12.79 21.66
C GLU A 277 -11.96 -12.87 22.40
N GLY A 278 -11.26 -14.00 22.29
CA GLY A 278 -9.98 -14.25 22.97
C GLY A 278 -8.87 -14.58 21.98
N GLY A 279 -7.62 -14.57 22.46
CA GLY A 279 -6.47 -14.96 21.64
C GLY A 279 -6.57 -16.41 21.15
N VAL A 280 -6.09 -16.65 19.92
CA VAL A 280 -5.97 -17.98 19.32
C VAL A 280 -4.50 -18.29 19.09
N GLU A 281 -4.05 -19.43 19.58
CA GLU A 281 -2.71 -19.96 19.37
C GLU A 281 -2.74 -21.01 18.27
N ILE A 282 -1.98 -20.83 17.19
CA ILE A 282 -1.76 -21.88 16.19
C ILE A 282 -0.65 -22.80 16.71
N VAL A 283 -1.02 -24.05 16.96
CA VAL A 283 -0.16 -25.06 17.59
C VAL A 283 0.61 -25.85 16.53
N SER A 284 -0.08 -26.30 15.48
CA SER A 284 0.55 -27.02 14.36
C SER A 284 -0.24 -26.84 13.06
N ILE A 285 0.48 -27.00 11.94
CA ILE A 285 -0.08 -27.05 10.59
C ILE A 285 0.44 -28.34 9.95
N GLU A 286 -0.47 -29.25 9.64
CA GLU A 286 -0.15 -30.60 9.22
C GLU A 286 -0.85 -30.94 7.91
N SER A 287 -0.16 -31.65 7.02
CA SER A 287 -0.81 -32.26 5.85
C SER A 287 -1.56 -33.52 6.27
N SER A 288 -2.85 -33.61 5.93
CA SER A 288 -3.59 -34.86 6.10
C SER A 288 -3.28 -35.90 5.02
N ASP A 289 -2.57 -35.50 3.95
CA ASP A 289 -2.18 -36.36 2.85
C ASP A 289 -0.75 -36.90 3.03
N SER A 290 -0.61 -38.23 2.89
CA SER A 290 0.67 -38.94 2.91
C SER A 290 1.59 -38.58 1.74
N ASN A 291 1.01 -38.00 0.67
CA ASN A 291 1.71 -37.50 -0.51
C ASN A 291 2.55 -36.25 -0.22
N PHE A 292 2.42 -35.63 0.96
CA PHE A 292 3.21 -34.45 1.32
C PHE A 292 4.06 -34.71 2.56
N THR A 293 5.20 -34.05 2.62
CA THR A 293 5.92 -33.80 3.87
C THR A 293 5.68 -32.37 4.27
N HIS A 294 5.40 -32.17 5.55
CA HIS A 294 5.38 -30.86 6.17
C HIS A 294 6.51 -30.82 7.21
N ASN A 295 7.15 -29.67 7.34
CA ASN A 295 7.99 -29.40 8.48
C ASN A 295 7.38 -28.18 9.15
N SER A 296 6.64 -28.40 10.25
CA SER A 296 6.10 -27.30 11.04
C SER A 296 7.20 -26.76 11.92
N ASP A 297 8.11 -25.97 11.33
CA ASP A 297 8.97 -25.06 12.10
C ASP A 297 8.15 -23.84 12.54
N THR A 298 6.91 -24.07 12.99
CA THR A 298 6.02 -23.03 13.49
C THR A 298 6.27 -22.93 14.98
N SER A 299 7.17 -22.04 15.36
CA SER A 299 7.01 -21.34 16.63
C SER A 299 5.54 -20.92 16.75
N SER A 300 4.92 -21.22 17.90
CA SER A 300 3.50 -20.96 18.16
C SER A 300 3.09 -19.56 17.71
N VAL A 301 2.06 -19.48 16.84
CA VAL A 301 1.61 -18.21 16.25
C VAL A 301 0.36 -17.72 16.98
N MET A 302 0.48 -16.59 17.68
CA MET A 302 -0.66 -15.97 18.37
C MET A 302 -1.43 -15.00 17.46
N LEU A 303 -2.74 -15.17 17.37
CA LEU A 303 -3.68 -14.23 16.74
C LEU A 303 -4.52 -13.57 17.84
N ALA A 304 -4.42 -12.25 17.98
CA ALA A 304 -5.30 -11.51 18.88
C ALA A 304 -6.75 -11.52 18.36
N ALA A 305 -7.72 -11.29 19.25
CA ALA A 305 -9.14 -11.20 18.88
C ALA A 305 -9.38 -10.13 17.81
N GLY A 306 -10.04 -10.49 16.70
CA GLY A 306 -10.26 -9.62 15.54
C GLY A 306 -9.05 -9.41 14.63
N GLN A 307 -7.92 -10.06 14.90
CA GLN A 307 -6.72 -9.96 14.06
C GLN A 307 -6.78 -10.91 12.86
N THR A 308 -6.27 -10.45 11.73
CA THR A 308 -5.97 -11.27 10.54
C THR A 308 -4.46 -11.35 10.35
N ARG A 309 -3.90 -12.55 10.13
CA ARG A 309 -2.47 -12.77 9.92
C ARG A 309 -2.21 -13.81 8.82
N PRO A 310 -1.18 -13.64 7.99
CA PRO A 310 -0.68 -14.72 7.14
C PRO A 310 0.20 -15.67 7.98
N VAL A 311 0.00 -16.97 7.84
CA VAL A 311 0.81 -18.00 8.49
C VAL A 311 1.49 -18.84 7.41
N ALA A 312 2.81 -18.67 7.30
CA ALA A 312 3.64 -19.40 6.36
C ALA A 312 4.12 -20.74 6.95
N PHE A 313 4.26 -21.75 6.10
CA PHE A 313 4.75 -23.07 6.48
C PHE A 313 5.46 -23.75 5.30
N HIS A 314 6.33 -24.72 5.61
CA HIS A 314 7.03 -25.50 4.61
C HIS A 314 6.26 -26.76 4.24
N ILE A 315 6.16 -27.00 2.94
CA ILE A 315 5.54 -28.19 2.36
C ILE A 315 6.36 -28.72 1.19
N SER A 316 6.39 -30.03 1.01
CA SER A 316 6.99 -30.66 -0.16
C SER A 316 6.13 -31.83 -0.63
N LEU A 317 6.11 -32.02 -1.94
CA LEU A 317 5.33 -33.05 -2.60
C LEU A 317 6.21 -34.30 -2.82
N LYS A 318 5.77 -35.45 -2.31
CA LYS A 318 6.42 -36.77 -2.50
C LYS A 318 5.97 -37.48 -3.78
N SER A 319 4.75 -37.23 -4.23
CA SER A 319 4.11 -37.94 -5.34
C SER A 319 3.85 -36.98 -6.50
N HIS A 320 4.26 -37.35 -7.71
CA HIS A 320 4.14 -36.49 -8.91
C HIS A 320 2.69 -36.19 -9.33
N ASN A 321 1.69 -36.92 -8.81
CA ASN A 321 0.30 -36.89 -9.32
C ASN A 321 -0.73 -36.29 -8.36
N ALA A 322 -0.33 -35.62 -7.27
CA ALA A 322 -1.31 -35.02 -6.36
C ALA A 322 -2.09 -33.89 -7.06
N SER A 323 -3.43 -33.97 -7.06
CA SER A 323 -4.32 -32.96 -7.65
C SER A 323 -4.76 -31.89 -6.65
N SER A 324 -4.67 -32.18 -5.36
CA SER A 324 -5.01 -31.26 -4.28
C SER A 324 -4.09 -31.45 -3.08
N LEU A 325 -4.00 -30.39 -2.29
CA LEU A 325 -3.34 -30.34 -1.00
C LEU A 325 -4.40 -30.17 0.09
N HIS A 326 -4.39 -31.05 1.10
CA HIS A 326 -5.26 -30.97 2.27
C HIS A 326 -4.45 -30.73 3.55
N ILE A 327 -4.73 -29.61 4.23
CA ILE A 327 -4.06 -29.18 5.47
C ILE A 327 -5.05 -29.15 6.64
N VAL A 328 -4.59 -29.56 7.81
CA VAL A 328 -5.26 -29.42 9.10
C VAL A 328 -4.46 -28.46 9.97
N ILE A 329 -5.12 -27.42 10.47
CA ILE A 329 -4.55 -26.44 11.38
C ILE A 329 -5.09 -26.74 12.78
N HIS A 330 -4.20 -27.02 13.72
CA HIS A 330 -4.54 -27.24 15.12
C HIS A 330 -4.35 -25.94 15.89
N TYR A 331 -5.35 -25.54 16.67
CA TYR A 331 -5.31 -24.30 17.44
C TYR A 331 -5.86 -24.45 18.85
N LYS A 332 -5.40 -23.59 19.75
CA LYS A 332 -5.94 -23.41 21.10
C LYS A 332 -6.61 -22.06 21.22
N SER A 333 -7.74 -22.04 21.92
CA SER A 333 -8.50 -20.83 22.21
C SER A 333 -9.04 -20.88 23.64
N ILE A 334 -9.65 -19.78 24.09
CA ILE A 334 -10.37 -19.73 25.37
C ILE A 334 -11.51 -20.78 25.47
N ARG A 335 -12.01 -21.27 24.33
CA ARG A 335 -13.06 -22.31 24.26
C ARG A 335 -12.50 -23.74 24.24
N GLY A 336 -11.17 -23.89 24.25
CA GLY A 336 -10.46 -25.18 24.15
C GLY A 336 -9.70 -25.35 22.84
N GLU A 337 -9.30 -26.58 22.57
CA GLU A 337 -8.61 -26.99 21.34
C GLU A 337 -9.60 -27.14 20.17
N GLY A 338 -9.15 -26.77 18.98
CA GLY A 338 -9.93 -26.85 17.75
C GLY A 338 -9.07 -27.20 16.54
N GLN A 339 -9.75 -27.51 15.43
CA GLN A 339 -9.13 -27.80 14.15
C GLN A 339 -9.82 -27.03 13.03
N LEU A 340 -9.05 -26.54 12.07
CA LEU A 340 -9.53 -25.95 10.82
C LEU A 340 -8.94 -26.74 9.64
N ARG A 341 -9.79 -27.21 8.74
CA ARG A 341 -9.37 -27.98 7.57
C ARG A 341 -9.49 -27.10 6.32
N VAL A 342 -8.45 -27.11 5.50
CA VAL A 342 -8.40 -26.34 4.26
C VAL A 342 -7.85 -27.21 3.14
N SER A 343 -8.38 -27.02 1.94
CA SER A 343 -7.93 -27.71 0.74
C SER A 343 -7.62 -26.74 -0.37
N GLN A 344 -6.63 -27.05 -1.18
CA GLN A 344 -6.24 -26.28 -2.35
C GLN A 344 -5.99 -27.20 -3.54
N SER A 345 -6.60 -26.90 -4.68
CA SER A 345 -6.26 -27.59 -5.94
C SER A 345 -4.90 -27.14 -6.44
N LEU A 346 -4.12 -28.09 -6.95
CA LEU A 346 -2.78 -27.85 -7.48
C LEU A 346 -2.84 -27.64 -9.00
N SER A 347 -2.17 -26.60 -9.47
CA SER A 347 -1.92 -26.35 -10.90
C SER A 347 -0.64 -27.08 -11.31
N HIS A 348 -0.70 -27.82 -12.43
CA HIS A 348 0.43 -28.58 -12.95
C HIS A 348 0.96 -27.94 -14.22
N LYS A 349 2.29 -27.82 -14.29
CA LYS A 349 3.06 -27.26 -15.39
C LYS A 349 4.21 -28.21 -15.73
N SER A 350 4.65 -28.16 -16.98
CA SER A 350 5.82 -28.93 -17.43
C SER A 350 6.87 -28.04 -18.05
N ILE A 351 8.13 -28.44 -17.87
CA ILE A 351 9.27 -27.79 -18.50
C ILE A 351 9.31 -28.18 -19.97
N TYR A 352 9.42 -27.19 -20.86
CA TYR A 352 9.67 -27.44 -22.29
C TYR A 352 11.16 -27.74 -22.52
N SER A 353 11.46 -28.61 -23.48
CA SER A 353 12.83 -29.01 -23.83
C SER A 353 13.71 -27.80 -24.20
N PRO A 354 14.84 -27.58 -23.52
CA PRO A 354 15.63 -26.37 -23.73
C PRO A 354 16.67 -26.50 -24.86
N HIS A 355 17.14 -25.34 -25.32
CA HIS A 355 18.29 -25.19 -26.19
C HIS A 355 19.26 -24.14 -25.62
N LYS A 356 20.53 -24.54 -25.42
CA LYS A 356 21.75 -23.73 -25.11
C LYS A 356 22.12 -23.50 -23.64
N ASN A 357 23.43 -23.32 -23.42
CA ASN A 357 24.15 -23.30 -22.13
C ASN A 357 24.73 -21.89 -21.84
N HIS A 358 23.88 -20.90 -21.57
CA HIS A 358 24.28 -19.51 -21.23
C HIS A 358 23.27 -18.88 -20.26
N SER A 359 23.69 -17.88 -19.47
CA SER A 359 22.78 -17.11 -18.59
C SER A 359 22.11 -15.97 -19.35
N LEU A 360 20.81 -15.76 -19.09
CA LEU A 360 19.98 -14.78 -19.78
C LEU A 360 19.57 -13.62 -18.86
N PRO A 361 19.39 -12.40 -19.40
CA PRO A 361 18.83 -11.28 -18.64
C PRO A 361 17.37 -11.53 -18.28
N ILE A 362 16.84 -10.67 -17.40
CA ILE A 362 15.45 -10.74 -16.94
C ILE A 362 14.67 -9.54 -17.48
N ILE A 363 13.56 -9.79 -18.17
CA ILE A 363 12.50 -8.80 -18.39
C ILE A 363 11.56 -8.84 -17.19
N ILE A 364 11.42 -7.70 -16.52
CA ILE A 364 10.54 -7.52 -15.37
C ILE A 364 9.38 -6.66 -15.81
N SER A 365 8.16 -7.21 -15.78
CA SER A 365 6.94 -6.53 -16.22
C SER A 365 6.03 -6.19 -15.03
N ASN A 366 6.09 -4.93 -14.59
CA ASN A 366 5.24 -4.43 -13.51
C ASN A 366 3.80 -4.21 -14.01
N HIS A 367 2.83 -4.67 -13.22
CA HIS A 367 1.41 -4.50 -13.51
C HIS A 367 0.88 -3.10 -13.15
N GLY A 368 -0.25 -2.73 -13.75
CA GLY A 368 -0.98 -1.50 -13.46
C GLY A 368 -1.72 -1.54 -12.12
N ALA A 369 -2.33 -0.42 -11.72
CA ALA A 369 -3.13 -0.34 -10.50
C ALA A 369 -4.46 -1.11 -10.64
N GLY A 370 -4.86 -1.81 -9.58
CA GLY A 370 -6.12 -2.55 -9.51
C GLY A 370 -6.14 -3.88 -10.25
N VAL A 371 -5.01 -4.38 -10.73
CA VAL A 371 -4.91 -5.68 -11.42
C VAL A 371 -3.91 -6.59 -10.73
N GLU A 372 -4.29 -7.85 -10.52
CA GLU A 372 -3.40 -8.88 -9.97
C GLU A 372 -2.42 -9.38 -11.04
N ALA A 373 -1.22 -9.80 -10.64
CA ALA A 373 -0.24 -10.38 -11.56
C ALA A 373 -0.73 -11.66 -12.26
N SER A 374 -1.65 -12.40 -11.63
CA SER A 374 -2.29 -13.58 -12.20
C SER A 374 -3.44 -13.26 -13.18
N ASN A 375 -3.83 -11.99 -13.32
CA ASN A 375 -4.82 -11.58 -14.31
C ASN A 375 -4.30 -11.93 -15.72
N PRO A 376 -5.09 -12.59 -16.58
CA PRO A 376 -4.66 -12.98 -17.92
C PRO A 376 -4.10 -11.82 -18.75
N MET A 377 -4.62 -10.59 -18.58
CA MET A 377 -4.12 -9.40 -19.28
C MET A 377 -2.68 -9.05 -18.90
N VAL A 378 -2.25 -9.40 -17.69
CA VAL A 378 -0.89 -9.20 -17.19
C VAL A 378 -0.04 -10.43 -17.50
N ALA A 379 -0.48 -11.62 -17.10
CA ALA A 379 0.29 -12.86 -17.21
C ALA A 379 0.64 -13.24 -18.66
N HIS A 380 -0.19 -12.84 -19.62
CA HIS A 380 0.00 -13.11 -21.06
C HIS A 380 0.43 -11.89 -21.87
N ALA A 381 0.79 -10.78 -21.20
CA ALA A 381 1.03 -9.51 -21.90
C ALA A 381 2.24 -9.56 -22.85
N LEU A 382 3.16 -10.51 -22.65
CA LEU A 382 4.37 -10.70 -23.44
C LEU A 382 4.37 -11.99 -24.28
N ASP A 383 3.24 -12.72 -24.37
CA ASP A 383 3.10 -13.93 -25.20
C ASP A 383 3.44 -13.73 -26.70
N PRO A 384 3.23 -12.54 -27.31
CA PRO A 384 3.66 -12.31 -28.69
C PRO A 384 5.18 -12.30 -28.91
N VAL A 385 5.99 -12.29 -27.85
CA VAL A 385 7.46 -12.21 -27.91
C VAL A 385 8.14 -13.37 -27.15
N LEU A 386 7.54 -14.56 -27.18
CA LEU A 386 8.09 -15.78 -26.56
C LEU A 386 9.43 -16.25 -27.16
N ASP A 387 9.85 -15.68 -28.30
CA ASP A 387 11.15 -15.96 -28.94
C ASP A 387 12.33 -15.20 -28.32
N LEU A 388 12.08 -14.34 -27.33
CA LEU A 388 13.13 -13.57 -26.65
C LEU A 388 14.07 -14.45 -25.83
N CYS A 389 15.37 -14.18 -25.92
CA CYS A 389 16.39 -14.81 -25.08
C CYS A 389 16.45 -14.11 -23.71
N SER A 390 15.40 -14.27 -22.90
CA SER A 390 15.30 -13.69 -21.56
C SER A 390 14.39 -14.51 -20.64
N TRP A 391 14.63 -14.40 -19.34
CA TRP A 391 13.60 -14.71 -18.34
C TRP A 391 12.55 -13.61 -18.34
N VAL A 392 11.28 -13.94 -18.07
CA VAL A 392 10.21 -12.97 -17.89
C VAL A 392 9.61 -13.16 -16.51
N LEU A 393 9.56 -12.07 -15.72
CA LEU A 393 8.95 -12.06 -14.40
C LEU A 393 7.81 -11.05 -14.35
N PHE A 394 6.73 -11.45 -13.71
CA PHE A 394 5.58 -10.61 -13.37
C PHE A 394 5.45 -10.55 -11.84
N PRO A 395 6.14 -9.61 -11.17
CA PRO A 395 6.05 -9.44 -9.72
C PRO A 395 4.63 -9.09 -9.31
N THR A 396 4.24 -9.48 -8.09
CA THR A 396 2.88 -9.25 -7.57
C THR A 396 2.72 -7.87 -6.95
N GLY A 397 3.82 -7.21 -6.58
CA GLY A 397 3.81 -5.97 -5.82
C GLY A 397 3.09 -6.09 -4.47
N VAL A 398 2.86 -7.32 -3.97
CA VAL A 398 2.14 -7.66 -2.74
C VAL A 398 0.62 -7.42 -2.77
N THR A 399 0.12 -6.49 -3.59
CA THR A 399 -1.31 -6.22 -3.78
C THR A 399 -1.60 -5.79 -5.24
N PRO A 400 -2.87 -5.78 -5.71
CA PRO A 400 -3.21 -5.24 -7.03
C PRO A 400 -2.80 -3.78 -7.27
N TRP A 401 -2.48 -3.03 -6.21
CA TRP A 401 -2.02 -1.64 -6.27
C TRP A 401 -0.53 -1.50 -5.94
N SER A 402 0.16 -2.65 -5.87
CA SER A 402 1.59 -2.78 -5.67
C SER A 402 2.07 -2.23 -4.32
N GLY A 403 1.20 -2.34 -3.30
CA GLY A 403 1.39 -1.89 -1.92
C GLY A 403 1.52 -0.37 -1.81
N ASP A 404 2.64 0.14 -2.29
CA ASP A 404 3.05 1.54 -2.22
C ASP A 404 3.55 2.09 -3.58
N ASP A 405 2.80 1.81 -4.65
CA ASP A 405 3.13 2.26 -6.00
C ASP A 405 4.55 1.86 -6.43
N TRP A 406 4.96 0.62 -6.12
CA TRP A 406 6.27 0.04 -6.48
C TRP A 406 7.51 0.66 -5.79
N HIS A 407 7.39 1.38 -4.67
CA HIS A 407 8.55 2.05 -4.03
C HIS A 407 9.28 1.17 -2.99
N ASN A 408 8.72 0.96 -1.81
CA ASN A 408 9.32 0.18 -0.73
C ASN A 408 8.93 -1.30 -0.84
N TRP A 409 7.64 -1.62 -0.61
CA TRP A 409 7.18 -3.01 -0.57
C TRP A 409 7.06 -3.59 -1.97
N GLY A 410 6.53 -2.81 -2.92
CA GLY A 410 6.43 -3.27 -4.30
C GLY A 410 7.81 -3.53 -4.93
N PHE A 411 8.82 -2.70 -4.66
CA PHE A 411 10.18 -2.95 -5.16
C PHE A 411 10.88 -4.09 -4.42
N ALA A 412 10.66 -4.23 -3.10
CA ALA A 412 11.16 -5.38 -2.35
C ALA A 412 10.61 -6.70 -2.92
N ASP A 413 9.34 -6.73 -3.35
CA ASP A 413 8.76 -7.89 -4.05
C ASP A 413 9.45 -8.16 -5.41
N VAL A 414 9.74 -7.12 -6.20
CA VAL A 414 10.54 -7.24 -7.44
C VAL A 414 11.89 -7.88 -7.14
N GLN A 415 12.60 -7.39 -6.12
CA GLN A 415 13.90 -7.93 -5.72
C GLN A 415 13.80 -9.38 -5.22
N ALA A 416 12.77 -9.71 -4.45
CA ALA A 416 12.53 -11.05 -3.96
C ALA A 416 12.22 -12.02 -5.11
N ALA A 417 11.39 -11.62 -6.08
CA ALA A 417 11.06 -12.42 -7.26
C ALA A 417 12.30 -12.73 -8.10
N VAL A 418 13.16 -11.73 -8.37
CA VAL A 418 14.44 -11.93 -9.08
C VAL A 418 15.36 -12.88 -8.30
N LYS A 419 15.50 -12.66 -6.98
CA LYS A 419 16.37 -13.48 -6.12
C LYS A 419 15.86 -14.93 -5.99
N ALA A 420 14.57 -15.18 -6.21
CA ALA A 420 14.01 -16.52 -6.14
C ALA A 420 14.35 -17.39 -7.37
N VAL A 421 14.69 -16.79 -8.53
CA VAL A 421 14.91 -17.55 -9.78
C VAL A 421 16.05 -18.57 -9.67
N PRO A 422 17.25 -18.26 -9.15
CA PRO A 422 18.31 -19.27 -8.98
C PRO A 422 17.89 -20.45 -8.09
N SER A 423 17.20 -20.18 -6.98
CA SER A 423 16.68 -21.22 -6.09
C SER A 423 15.59 -22.05 -6.77
N TRP A 424 14.74 -21.42 -7.58
CA TRP A 424 13.74 -22.12 -8.39
C TRP A 424 14.42 -23.07 -9.39
N ILE A 425 15.43 -22.60 -10.14
CA ILE A 425 16.19 -23.39 -11.12
C ILE A 425 16.74 -24.66 -10.47
N GLU A 426 17.42 -24.52 -9.32
CA GLU A 426 17.97 -25.64 -8.57
C GLU A 426 16.86 -26.58 -8.07
N HIS A 427 15.79 -26.03 -7.51
CA HIS A 427 14.72 -26.80 -6.88
C HIS A 427 13.94 -27.67 -7.87
N VAL A 428 13.51 -27.07 -9.00
CA VAL A 428 12.72 -27.78 -10.02
C VAL A 428 13.60 -28.63 -10.95
N GLY A 429 14.93 -28.46 -10.90
CA GLY A 429 15.87 -29.17 -11.77
C GLY A 429 15.85 -28.65 -13.22
N TRP A 430 15.72 -27.33 -13.38
CA TRP A 430 15.74 -26.68 -14.68
C TRP A 430 17.09 -26.90 -15.39
N THR A 431 17.05 -27.39 -16.63
CA THR A 431 18.25 -27.70 -17.44
C THR A 431 18.46 -26.74 -18.61
N GLY A 432 17.65 -25.69 -18.71
CA GLY A 432 17.76 -24.68 -19.76
C GLY A 432 18.75 -23.57 -19.43
N PRO A 433 18.67 -22.43 -20.14
CA PRO A 433 19.52 -21.27 -19.88
C PRO A 433 19.50 -20.83 -18.42
N GLY A 434 20.64 -20.40 -17.90
CA GLY A 434 20.74 -19.81 -16.57
C GLY A 434 20.10 -18.43 -16.50
N VAL A 435 20.12 -17.81 -15.32
CA VAL A 435 19.64 -16.44 -15.12
C VAL A 435 20.80 -15.52 -14.74
N ASP A 436 20.85 -14.33 -15.33
CA ASP A 436 21.71 -13.23 -14.89
C ASP A 436 20.87 -12.27 -14.04
N VAL A 437 20.98 -12.42 -12.71
CA VAL A 437 20.17 -11.68 -11.74
C VAL A 437 20.53 -10.21 -11.60
N ASP A 438 21.62 -9.75 -12.24
CA ASP A 438 22.07 -8.36 -12.17
C ASP A 438 21.70 -7.57 -13.45
N ARG A 439 21.12 -8.23 -14.45
CA ARG A 439 20.82 -7.65 -15.77
C ARG A 439 19.33 -7.54 -16.04
N TRP A 440 18.74 -6.41 -15.66
CA TRP A 440 17.29 -6.21 -15.75
C TRP A 440 16.89 -5.35 -16.95
N ILE A 441 15.82 -5.75 -17.63
CA ILE A 441 15.09 -4.93 -18.59
C ILE A 441 13.72 -4.65 -17.94
N MET A 442 13.51 -3.41 -17.53
CA MET A 442 12.31 -3.03 -16.77
C MET A 442 11.21 -2.53 -17.71
N VAL A 443 10.00 -3.07 -17.61
CA VAL A 443 8.84 -2.63 -18.37
C VAL A 443 7.61 -2.57 -17.47
N GLY A 444 6.64 -1.74 -17.81
CA GLY A 444 5.35 -1.74 -17.14
C GLY A 444 4.39 -0.72 -17.72
N HIS A 445 3.11 -0.93 -17.45
CA HIS A 445 2.02 -0.04 -17.91
C HIS A 445 1.35 0.68 -16.75
N SER A 446 0.92 1.93 -16.95
CA SER A 446 0.17 2.72 -15.95
C SER A 446 0.93 2.83 -14.62
N ASN A 447 0.40 2.31 -13.50
CA ASN A 447 1.15 2.24 -12.25
C ASN A 447 2.46 1.45 -12.37
N GLY A 448 2.49 0.39 -13.17
CA GLY A 448 3.72 -0.36 -13.48
C GLY A 448 4.69 0.43 -14.38
N GLY A 449 4.17 1.32 -15.22
CA GLY A 449 4.96 2.28 -15.98
C GLY A 449 5.62 3.32 -15.08
N GLN A 450 4.90 3.77 -14.05
CA GLN A 450 5.49 4.58 -12.98
C GLN A 450 6.52 3.77 -12.16
N GLY A 451 6.24 2.51 -11.83
CA GLY A 451 7.24 1.63 -11.20
C GLY A 451 8.51 1.44 -12.04
N THR A 452 8.37 1.47 -13.37
CA THR A 452 9.52 1.48 -14.29
C THR A 452 10.32 2.78 -14.18
N TRP A 453 9.64 3.94 -14.07
CA TRP A 453 10.30 5.22 -13.78
C TRP A 453 10.99 5.25 -12.42
N TYR A 454 10.38 4.63 -11.39
CA TYR A 454 10.99 4.49 -10.08
C TYR A 454 12.30 3.72 -10.16
N THR A 455 12.31 2.52 -10.77
CA THR A 455 13.55 1.73 -10.91
C THR A 455 14.61 2.49 -11.71
N LEU A 456 14.23 3.20 -12.77
CA LEU A 456 15.13 4.03 -13.58
C LEU A 456 15.84 5.12 -12.77
N THR A 457 15.10 5.80 -11.91
CA THR A 457 15.59 6.94 -11.14
C THR A 457 16.27 6.53 -9.84
N HIS A 458 15.90 5.39 -9.24
CA HIS A 458 16.38 4.95 -7.93
C HIS A 458 17.43 3.84 -7.99
N HIS A 459 17.38 2.96 -8.99
CA HIS A 459 18.28 1.81 -9.11
C HIS A 459 18.93 1.67 -10.50
N PRO A 460 19.56 2.74 -11.03
CA PRO A 460 20.04 2.78 -12.42
C PRO A 460 21.11 1.72 -12.74
N ASP A 461 21.95 1.34 -11.77
CA ASP A 461 23.02 0.36 -11.99
C ASP A 461 22.55 -1.09 -12.15
N ARG A 462 21.25 -1.37 -11.96
CA ARG A 462 20.67 -2.70 -12.22
C ARG A 462 20.10 -2.86 -13.64
N LEU A 463 19.99 -1.76 -14.39
CA LEU A 463 19.22 -1.73 -15.62
C LEU A 463 20.10 -1.86 -16.86
N VAL A 464 19.85 -2.90 -17.65
CA VAL A 464 20.29 -2.98 -19.04
C VAL A 464 19.54 -1.95 -19.87
N ALA A 465 18.22 -1.84 -19.68
CA ALA A 465 17.35 -0.91 -20.39
C ALA A 465 15.99 -0.81 -19.68
N ALA A 466 15.15 0.15 -20.08
CA ALA A 466 13.78 0.22 -19.57
C ALA A 466 12.76 0.75 -20.59
N ALA A 467 11.51 0.36 -20.44
CA ALA A 467 10.39 0.79 -21.27
C ALA A 467 9.16 1.16 -20.42
N PRO A 468 9.07 2.41 -19.91
CA PRO A 468 7.89 2.86 -19.18
C PRO A 468 6.74 3.19 -20.15
N LEU A 469 5.58 2.56 -19.95
CA LEU A 469 4.41 2.71 -20.83
C LEU A 469 3.26 3.38 -20.08
N SER A 470 2.70 4.46 -20.62
CA SER A 470 1.58 5.23 -20.03
C SER A 470 1.72 5.50 -18.51
N GLY A 471 2.96 5.67 -18.02
CA GLY A 471 3.25 5.86 -16.61
C GLY A 471 3.26 7.33 -16.22
N TYR A 472 2.70 7.66 -15.06
CA TYR A 472 2.72 9.02 -14.52
C TYR A 472 4.10 9.37 -13.93
N SER A 473 4.44 10.66 -13.98
CA SER A 473 5.75 11.17 -13.54
C SER A 473 5.90 11.27 -12.03
N SER A 474 4.82 11.58 -11.33
CA SER A 474 4.77 11.69 -9.87
C SER A 474 3.32 11.74 -9.39
N ILE A 475 3.08 11.36 -8.13
CA ILE A 475 1.73 11.35 -7.56
C ILE A 475 1.13 12.76 -7.60
N GLN A 476 1.93 13.79 -7.29
CA GLN A 476 1.51 15.18 -7.27
C GLN A 476 1.18 15.74 -8.67
N LYS A 477 1.79 15.22 -9.74
CA LYS A 477 1.44 15.64 -11.11
C LYS A 477 0.29 14.82 -11.68
N TYR A 478 0.06 13.61 -11.16
CA TYR A 478 -1.01 12.73 -11.62
C TYR A 478 -2.37 13.17 -11.08
N VAL A 479 -2.46 13.27 -9.75
CA VAL A 479 -3.61 13.87 -9.06
C VAL A 479 -3.11 15.06 -8.25
N PRO A 480 -3.29 16.29 -8.76
CA PRO A 480 -2.76 17.50 -8.14
C PRO A 480 -3.27 17.74 -6.71
N TYR A 481 -2.43 18.33 -5.83
CA TYR A 481 -2.66 18.50 -4.38
C TYR A 481 -3.31 19.85 -4.04
N GLU A 482 -3.98 20.46 -5.01
CA GLU A 482 -4.79 21.66 -4.82
C GLU A 482 -6.05 21.33 -4.01
N LEU A 483 -6.72 22.38 -3.53
CA LEU A 483 -7.93 22.29 -2.69
C LEU A 483 -7.71 21.56 -1.36
N TRP A 484 -6.46 21.44 -0.90
CA TRP A 484 -6.18 21.22 0.52
C TRP A 484 -6.68 22.41 1.35
N GLN A 485 -6.90 22.20 2.65
CA GLN A 485 -7.16 23.26 3.61
C GLN A 485 -6.01 24.29 3.58
N PRO A 486 -6.31 25.60 3.75
CA PRO A 486 -5.29 26.63 3.78
C PRO A 486 -4.19 26.31 4.81
N THR A 487 -2.95 26.28 4.34
CA THR A 487 -1.79 25.82 5.11
C THR A 487 -0.62 26.78 4.94
N ASP A 488 0.13 27.03 6.02
CA ASP A 488 1.33 27.88 5.98
C ASP A 488 2.37 27.34 4.98
N PRO A 489 3.01 28.22 4.17
CA PRO A 489 3.96 27.79 3.14
C PRO A 489 5.09 26.89 3.64
N ARG A 490 5.56 27.05 4.88
CA ARG A 490 6.62 26.18 5.44
C ARG A 490 6.11 24.77 5.69
N ARG A 491 4.86 24.62 6.15
CA ARG A 491 4.25 23.30 6.33
C ARG A 491 4.00 22.61 4.98
N THR A 492 3.50 23.35 3.99
CA THR A 492 3.37 22.84 2.61
C THR A 492 4.70 22.36 2.05
N ALA A 493 5.79 23.10 2.29
CA ALA A 493 7.13 22.70 1.87
C ALA A 493 7.58 21.37 2.51
N ILE A 494 7.28 21.14 3.79
CA ILE A 494 7.60 19.88 4.48
C ILE A 494 6.85 18.71 3.86
N ILE A 495 5.54 18.84 3.64
CA ILE A 495 4.73 17.79 2.99
C ILE A 495 5.28 17.47 1.59
N SER A 496 5.62 18.50 0.82
CA SER A 496 6.23 18.32 -0.50
C SER A 496 7.59 17.62 -0.41
N ALA A 497 8.42 17.98 0.56
CA ALA A 497 9.74 17.38 0.77
C ALA A 497 9.62 15.91 1.21
N SER A 498 8.62 15.57 2.00
CA SER A 498 8.34 14.17 2.39
C SER A 498 7.98 13.26 1.22
N LEU A 499 7.69 13.84 0.05
CA LEU A 499 7.38 13.16 -1.19
C LEU A 499 8.50 13.25 -2.23
N ASN A 500 9.71 13.67 -1.85
CA ASN A 500 10.84 13.85 -2.78
C ASN A 500 11.19 12.58 -3.58
N SER A 501 11.06 11.39 -2.97
CA SER A 501 11.28 10.07 -3.59
C SER A 501 10.24 9.75 -4.70
N TYR A 502 9.03 10.30 -4.61
CA TYR A 502 7.95 10.05 -5.60
C TYR A 502 8.03 10.95 -6.86
N ARG A 503 8.99 11.89 -6.90
CA ARG A 503 9.07 12.93 -7.93
C ARG A 503 10.10 12.58 -8.99
N HIS A 504 9.76 11.62 -9.86
CA HIS A 504 10.70 11.13 -10.88
C HIS A 504 11.19 12.24 -11.80
N GLU A 505 10.39 13.29 -12.01
CA GLU A 505 10.82 14.45 -12.79
C GLU A 505 12.02 15.22 -12.19
N MET A 506 12.25 15.11 -10.88
CA MET A 506 13.37 15.73 -10.18
C MET A 506 14.61 14.82 -10.15
N LEU A 507 14.49 13.58 -10.60
CA LEU A 507 15.50 12.53 -10.48
C LEU A 507 15.97 12.01 -11.85
N VAL A 508 15.54 12.64 -12.95
CA VAL A 508 15.80 12.19 -14.32
C VAL A 508 17.28 12.17 -14.69
N GLU A 509 18.12 12.98 -14.04
CA GLU A 509 19.56 12.99 -14.28
C GLU A 509 20.20 11.61 -13.98
N ASN A 510 19.59 10.84 -13.08
CA ASN A 510 20.06 9.52 -12.70
C ASN A 510 20.02 8.52 -13.86
N ILE A 511 19.25 8.81 -14.92
CA ILE A 511 19.00 7.89 -16.05
C ILE A 511 20.11 7.93 -17.10
N LYS A 512 20.98 8.96 -17.09
CA LYS A 512 22.05 9.15 -18.10
C LYS A 512 22.82 7.86 -18.37
N GLY A 513 22.89 7.47 -19.65
CA GLY A 513 23.57 6.25 -20.11
C GLY A 513 22.71 4.98 -20.22
N ILE A 514 21.44 5.01 -19.79
CA ILE A 514 20.52 3.87 -19.89
C ILE A 514 19.65 4.01 -21.14
N PRO A 515 19.54 2.98 -22.01
CA PRO A 515 18.56 2.97 -23.09
C PRO A 515 17.12 2.98 -22.55
N VAL A 516 16.33 3.97 -22.99
CA VAL A 516 14.91 4.09 -22.59
C VAL A 516 14.01 4.20 -23.82
N LEU A 517 12.98 3.35 -23.91
CA LEU A 517 11.88 3.49 -24.88
C LEU A 517 10.58 3.82 -24.15
N GLN A 518 10.12 5.06 -24.28
CA GLN A 518 8.83 5.49 -23.76
C GLN A 518 7.73 5.14 -24.77
N GLN A 519 6.58 4.65 -24.29
CA GLN A 519 5.36 4.52 -25.09
C GLN A 519 4.15 5.10 -24.37
N HIS A 520 3.27 5.78 -25.11
CA HIS A 520 2.04 6.32 -24.54
C HIS A 520 0.94 6.39 -25.61
N GLY A 521 -0.30 6.00 -25.30
CA GLY A 521 -1.42 6.23 -26.21
C GLY A 521 -1.66 7.72 -26.46
N GLU A 522 -1.90 8.13 -27.71
CA GLU A 522 -2.15 9.54 -28.08
C GLU A 522 -3.36 10.14 -27.36
N LEU A 523 -4.41 9.33 -27.17
CA LEU A 523 -5.70 9.72 -26.62
C LEU A 523 -5.90 9.22 -25.18
N ASP A 524 -4.81 8.92 -24.46
CA ASP A 524 -4.86 8.49 -23.07
C ASP A 524 -5.45 9.60 -22.18
N ASN A 525 -6.62 9.31 -21.62
CA ASN A 525 -7.36 10.21 -20.75
C ASN A 525 -7.35 9.76 -19.28
N ASN A 526 -6.72 8.63 -18.97
CA ASN A 526 -6.63 8.08 -17.61
C ASN A 526 -5.27 8.38 -16.98
N VAL A 527 -4.17 8.26 -17.73
CA VAL A 527 -2.90 8.90 -17.39
C VAL A 527 -2.60 9.82 -18.55
N PRO A 528 -2.79 11.15 -18.43
CA PRO A 528 -2.64 12.01 -19.60
C PRO A 528 -1.28 11.87 -20.27
N THR A 529 -1.26 11.78 -21.61
CA THR A 529 -0.04 11.65 -22.45
C THR A 529 1.01 12.73 -22.15
N TYR A 530 0.57 13.86 -21.56
CA TYR A 530 1.42 14.88 -20.96
C TYR A 530 2.58 14.30 -20.13
N HIS A 531 2.36 13.25 -19.32
CA HIS A 531 3.41 12.72 -18.45
C HIS A 531 4.62 12.19 -19.21
N SER A 532 4.42 11.38 -20.26
CA SER A 532 5.55 10.87 -21.05
C SER A 532 6.16 11.94 -21.94
N ARG A 533 5.35 12.87 -22.48
CA ARG A 533 5.88 14.04 -23.21
C ARG A 533 6.76 14.92 -22.31
N PHE A 534 6.33 15.14 -21.07
CA PHE A 534 7.06 15.92 -20.07
C PHE A 534 8.36 15.23 -19.65
N LEU A 535 8.33 13.94 -19.33
CA LEU A 535 9.56 13.20 -18.99
C LEU A 535 10.52 13.07 -20.18
N ARG A 536 10.01 12.92 -21.41
CA ARG A 536 10.83 13.01 -22.63
C ARG A 536 11.53 14.36 -22.74
N GLN A 537 10.82 15.47 -22.47
CA GLN A 537 11.41 16.80 -22.42
C GLN A 537 12.50 16.86 -21.34
N GLN A 538 12.22 16.41 -20.11
CA GLN A 538 13.20 16.42 -19.02
C GLN A 538 14.46 15.60 -19.36
N LEU A 539 14.32 14.40 -19.93
CA LEU A 539 15.45 13.58 -20.37
C LEU A 539 16.30 14.25 -21.46
N SER A 540 15.67 15.00 -22.37
CA SER A 540 16.41 15.74 -23.41
C SER A 540 17.26 16.88 -22.85
N LEU A 541 16.88 17.43 -21.68
CA LEU A 541 17.65 18.48 -20.99
C LEU A 541 18.85 17.93 -20.21
N THR A 542 18.97 16.60 -20.07
CA THR A 542 20.05 15.94 -19.32
C THR A 542 20.98 15.13 -20.24
N ASP A 543 20.95 15.39 -21.54
CA ASP A 543 21.66 14.63 -22.57
C ASP A 543 21.38 13.12 -22.53
N THR A 544 20.20 12.73 -22.01
CA THR A 544 19.80 11.33 -21.92
C THR A 544 19.02 10.91 -23.15
N ASN A 545 19.57 9.96 -23.90
CA ASN A 545 18.91 9.45 -25.10
C ASN A 545 17.69 8.59 -24.70
N SER A 546 16.52 8.94 -25.23
CA SER A 546 15.30 8.17 -25.07
C SER A 546 14.52 8.16 -26.38
N THR A 547 14.06 6.99 -26.77
CA THR A 547 13.12 6.85 -27.88
C THR A 547 11.71 7.09 -27.35
N TYR A 548 10.86 7.74 -28.15
CA TYR A 548 9.47 8.03 -27.81
C TYR A 548 8.55 7.48 -28.89
N SER A 549 7.59 6.65 -28.49
CA SER A 549 6.54 6.07 -29.34
C SER A 549 5.19 6.56 -28.84
N GLU A 550 4.39 7.15 -29.73
CA GLU A 550 3.04 7.59 -29.40
C GLU A 550 2.06 7.02 -30.44
N PRO A 551 1.54 5.79 -30.24
CA PRO A 551 0.62 5.17 -31.19
C PRO A 551 -0.65 6.02 -31.41
N PRO A 552 -0.90 6.48 -32.65
CA PRO A 552 -2.05 7.35 -32.94
C PRO A 552 -3.39 6.67 -32.66
N GLY A 553 -4.35 7.44 -32.14
CA GLY A 553 -5.71 7.00 -31.83
C GLY A 553 -5.84 6.03 -30.65
N GLN A 554 -4.74 5.61 -30.02
CA GLN A 554 -4.79 4.68 -28.89
C GLN A 554 -5.07 5.40 -27.56
N GLY A 555 -5.90 4.78 -26.72
CA GLY A 555 -6.24 5.28 -25.39
C GLY A 555 -5.29 4.77 -24.30
N HIS A 556 -5.78 4.69 -23.05
CA HIS A 556 -4.96 4.21 -21.92
C HIS A 556 -4.53 2.75 -22.05
N TRP A 557 -5.42 1.90 -22.55
CA TRP A 557 -5.16 0.48 -22.74
C TRP A 557 -5.65 0.03 -24.11
N TRP A 558 -4.90 -0.87 -24.74
CA TRP A 558 -5.29 -1.57 -25.96
C TRP A 558 -4.56 -2.92 -26.05
N ASP A 559 -5.11 -3.86 -26.82
CA ASP A 559 -4.48 -5.17 -27.03
C ASP A 559 -3.14 -5.00 -27.76
N GLY A 560 -2.09 -5.63 -27.22
CA GLY A 560 -0.73 -5.52 -27.75
C GLY A 560 0.04 -4.28 -27.31
N ILE A 561 -0.46 -3.49 -26.34
CA ILE A 561 0.24 -2.32 -25.78
C ILE A 561 1.66 -2.64 -25.31
N MET A 562 1.90 -3.84 -24.78
CA MET A 562 3.21 -4.28 -24.28
C MET A 562 4.15 -4.79 -25.39
N THR A 563 3.65 -5.01 -26.61
CA THR A 563 4.35 -5.74 -27.69
C THR A 563 4.22 -5.09 -29.08
N THR A 564 3.89 -3.79 -29.13
CA THR A 564 3.95 -2.99 -30.37
C THR A 564 5.30 -3.11 -31.08
N ASP A 565 5.36 -2.92 -32.39
CA ASP A 565 6.59 -3.07 -33.18
C ASP A 565 7.84 -2.36 -32.59
N PRO A 566 7.75 -1.10 -32.11
CA PRO A 566 8.90 -0.44 -31.47
C PRO A 566 9.38 -1.17 -30.20
N LEU A 567 8.46 -1.65 -29.36
CA LEU A 567 8.77 -2.39 -28.14
C LEU A 567 9.37 -3.75 -28.45
N THR A 568 8.77 -4.50 -29.39
CA THR A 568 9.29 -5.81 -29.79
C THR A 568 10.71 -5.70 -30.35
N LYS A 569 10.98 -4.69 -31.18
CA LYS A 569 12.34 -4.40 -31.67
C LYS A 569 13.28 -4.04 -30.51
N PHE A 570 12.84 -3.19 -29.59
CA PHE A 570 13.61 -2.79 -28.43
C PHE A 570 13.96 -4.01 -27.55
N TYR A 571 13.02 -4.88 -27.22
CA TYR A 571 13.31 -6.08 -26.43
C TYR A 571 14.32 -6.99 -27.13
N LYS A 572 14.18 -7.21 -28.45
CA LYS A 572 15.14 -8.01 -29.23
C LYS A 572 16.55 -7.43 -29.21
N GLU A 573 16.67 -6.11 -29.28
CA GLU A 573 17.96 -5.42 -29.17
C GLU A 573 18.55 -5.48 -27.75
N GLN A 574 17.74 -5.27 -26.72
CA GLN A 574 18.25 -5.16 -25.35
C GLN A 574 18.52 -6.51 -24.69
N THR A 575 17.82 -7.58 -25.06
CA THR A 575 18.06 -8.93 -24.53
C THR A 575 19.40 -9.52 -24.98
N ILE A 576 19.91 -9.11 -26.15
CA ILE A 576 21.24 -9.52 -26.65
C ILE A 576 22.35 -8.50 -26.36
N ASN A 577 22.00 -7.37 -25.75
CA ASN A 577 22.98 -6.36 -25.35
C ASN A 577 24.01 -7.00 -24.39
N ASN A 578 25.28 -6.61 -24.43
CA ASN A 578 26.33 -7.16 -23.56
C ASN A 578 26.97 -6.08 -22.67
N VAL A 579 26.19 -5.04 -22.34
CA VAL A 579 26.61 -4.00 -21.40
C VAL A 579 27.06 -4.60 -20.07
N THR A 580 28.21 -4.16 -19.58
CA THR A 580 28.67 -4.48 -18.22
C THR A 580 28.06 -3.50 -17.23
N LEU A 581 27.52 -4.03 -16.13
CA LEU A 581 26.94 -3.24 -15.04
C LEU A 581 27.82 -3.30 -13.79
N PRO A 582 27.93 -2.20 -13.00
CA PRO A 582 27.41 -0.87 -13.30
C PRO A 582 28.13 -0.23 -14.51
N ARG A 583 27.47 0.71 -15.19
CA ARG A 583 28.10 1.42 -16.32
C ARG A 583 29.21 2.33 -15.82
N VAL A 584 30.37 2.31 -16.47
CA VAL A 584 31.46 3.25 -16.15
C VAL A 584 31.27 4.52 -16.98
N LEU A 585 30.69 5.55 -16.37
CA LEU A 585 30.51 6.88 -16.96
C LEU A 585 31.58 7.83 -16.40
N THR A 586 32.14 8.68 -17.25
CA THR A 586 33.13 9.68 -16.85
C THR A 586 32.52 11.05 -16.53
N ASP A 587 31.25 11.27 -16.86
CA ASP A 587 30.54 12.53 -16.62
C ASP A 587 29.07 12.22 -16.36
N PHE A 588 28.60 12.41 -15.13
CA PHE A 588 27.21 12.16 -14.76
C PHE A 588 26.82 12.82 -13.43
N ASP A 589 25.51 12.93 -13.22
CA ASP A 589 24.91 13.45 -12.00
C ASP A 589 24.14 12.35 -11.26
N ILE A 590 24.04 12.52 -9.94
CA ILE A 590 23.19 11.75 -9.05
C ILE A 590 22.35 12.75 -8.24
N VAL A 591 21.03 12.62 -8.30
CA VAL A 591 20.08 13.36 -7.48
C VAL A 591 19.40 12.39 -6.52
N VAL A 592 19.33 12.75 -5.24
CA VAL A 592 18.88 11.86 -4.18
C VAL A 592 17.77 12.49 -3.36
N GLY A 593 16.58 11.89 -3.40
CA GLY A 593 15.42 12.30 -2.59
C GLY A 593 15.37 11.61 -1.23
N ASP A 594 15.73 10.33 -1.17
CA ASP A 594 15.85 9.53 0.04
C ASP A 594 16.98 8.49 -0.14
N PRO A 595 18.11 8.59 0.58
CA PRO A 595 19.19 7.60 0.49
C PRO A 595 18.77 6.15 0.84
N GLY A 596 17.69 5.98 1.62
CA GLY A 596 17.15 4.67 1.99
C GLY A 596 16.51 3.92 0.83
N ASP A 597 15.98 4.64 -0.17
CA ASP A 597 15.37 4.07 -1.38
C ASP A 597 16.35 3.97 -2.56
N MET A 598 17.54 4.56 -2.46
CA MET A 598 18.41 4.75 -3.63
C MET A 598 19.62 3.80 -3.67
N GLY A 599 19.81 3.23 -4.86
CA GLY A 599 20.97 2.45 -5.26
C GLY A 599 22.12 3.32 -5.77
N SER A 600 23.13 2.67 -6.35
CA SER A 600 24.24 3.35 -7.00
C SER A 600 23.92 3.77 -8.42
N LYS A 601 24.62 4.81 -8.88
CA LYS A 601 24.78 5.16 -10.29
C LYS A 601 26.26 5.18 -10.63
N SER A 602 26.65 4.44 -11.66
CA SER A 602 28.04 4.26 -12.07
C SER A 602 28.96 3.90 -10.89
N GLY A 603 28.46 3.10 -9.95
CA GLY A 603 29.18 2.66 -8.76
C GLY A 603 29.27 3.67 -7.62
N PHE A 604 28.69 4.88 -7.75
CA PHE A 604 28.59 5.87 -6.67
C PHE A 604 27.22 5.81 -6.01
N ARG A 605 27.17 5.74 -4.69
CA ARG A 605 25.94 5.70 -3.90
C ARG A 605 26.02 6.71 -2.76
N VAL A 606 25.09 7.66 -2.73
CA VAL A 606 24.94 8.55 -1.56
C VAL A 606 24.32 7.74 -0.43
N THR A 607 24.94 7.78 0.74
CA THR A 607 24.46 7.07 1.93
C THR A 607 23.82 8.01 2.94
N HIS A 608 24.18 9.30 2.95
CA HIS A 608 23.64 10.29 3.89
C HIS A 608 23.53 11.68 3.25
N LEU A 609 22.45 12.39 3.61
CA LEU A 609 22.23 13.80 3.30
C LEU A 609 22.48 14.65 4.55
N ASP A 610 22.77 15.93 4.35
CA ASP A 610 22.92 16.91 5.44
C ASP A 610 21.54 17.27 6.02
N ASP A 611 20.60 17.65 5.15
CA ASP A 611 19.18 17.83 5.47
C ASP A 611 18.31 16.93 4.57
N PRO A 612 17.65 15.89 5.13
CA PRO A 612 16.76 15.00 4.38
C PRO A 612 15.51 15.69 3.80
N GLY A 613 15.19 16.92 4.24
CA GLY A 613 14.13 17.73 3.66
C GLY A 613 14.47 18.31 2.28
N GLN A 614 15.71 18.13 1.80
CA GLN A 614 16.20 18.67 0.54
C GLN A 614 16.85 17.58 -0.32
N TYR A 615 16.88 17.77 -1.65
CA TYR A 615 17.57 16.85 -2.53
C TYR A 615 19.09 16.90 -2.32
N GLY A 616 19.72 15.74 -2.21
CA GLY A 616 21.18 15.60 -2.37
C GLY A 616 21.57 15.63 -3.84
N ARG A 617 22.71 16.23 -4.17
CA ARG A 617 23.26 16.23 -5.52
C ARG A 617 24.74 15.88 -5.50
N VAL A 618 25.15 15.02 -6.45
CA VAL A 618 26.54 14.66 -6.71
C VAL A 618 26.77 14.80 -8.21
N HIS A 619 27.75 15.59 -8.61
CA HIS A 619 28.24 15.66 -9.98
C HIS A 619 29.63 15.03 -10.03
N VAL A 620 29.83 14.07 -10.95
CA VAL A 620 31.07 13.33 -11.11
C VAL A 620 31.63 13.60 -12.50
N ARG A 621 32.88 14.08 -12.56
CA ARG A 621 33.65 14.27 -13.79
C ARG A 621 35.03 13.63 -13.66
N GLY A 622 35.18 12.42 -14.17
CA GLY A 622 36.36 11.58 -13.99
C GLY A 622 36.54 11.26 -12.51
N ASN A 623 37.60 11.80 -11.92
CA ASN A 623 37.89 11.68 -10.49
C ASN A 623 37.61 12.96 -9.69
N ILE A 624 36.92 13.93 -10.28
CA ILE A 624 36.49 15.17 -9.62
C ILE A 624 35.01 15.02 -9.29
N VAL A 625 34.67 15.25 -8.02
CA VAL A 625 33.31 15.15 -7.48
C VAL A 625 32.93 16.47 -6.84
N THR A 626 31.75 16.98 -7.13
CA THR A 626 31.17 18.12 -6.42
C THR A 626 29.83 17.76 -5.84
N THR A 627 29.55 18.19 -4.62
CA THR A 627 28.35 17.81 -3.89
C THR A 627 27.55 18.99 -3.37
N SER A 628 26.25 18.76 -3.16
CA SER A 628 25.35 19.68 -2.45
C SER A 628 24.41 18.87 -1.59
N ASN A 629 24.26 19.23 -0.31
CA ASN A 629 23.42 18.52 0.66
C ASN A 629 23.79 17.03 0.83
N VAL A 630 25.08 16.67 0.73
CA VAL A 630 25.56 15.29 0.88
C VAL A 630 26.61 15.22 2.00
N LEU A 631 26.48 14.22 2.87
CA LEU A 631 27.42 13.95 3.96
C LEU A 631 28.29 12.73 3.73
N SER A 632 27.82 11.74 2.97
CA SER A 632 28.55 10.48 2.78
C SER A 632 28.21 9.80 1.46
N ILE A 633 29.24 9.26 0.81
CA ILE A 633 29.16 8.56 -0.48
C ILE A 633 29.97 7.26 -0.39
N GLU A 634 29.37 6.16 -0.79
CA GLU A 634 30.06 4.88 -1.04
C GLU A 634 30.38 4.77 -2.54
N ILE A 635 31.61 4.36 -2.86
CA ILE A 635 32.09 4.23 -4.24
C ILE A 635 32.68 2.85 -4.47
N GLN A 636 32.23 2.16 -5.51
CA GLN A 636 32.80 0.87 -5.94
C GLN A 636 34.17 1.09 -6.60
N LEU A 637 35.25 0.53 -6.05
CA LEU A 637 36.62 0.80 -6.54
C LEU A 637 36.85 0.34 -7.99
N LYS A 638 36.14 -0.71 -8.42
CA LYS A 638 36.21 -1.21 -9.80
C LYS A 638 35.82 -0.17 -10.87
N VAL A 639 35.03 0.85 -10.51
CA VAL A 639 34.57 1.87 -11.47
C VAL A 639 35.49 3.08 -11.58
N LEU A 640 36.27 3.38 -10.53
CA LEU A 640 37.06 4.61 -10.42
C LEU A 640 38.29 4.61 -11.33
N GLN A 641 38.88 3.44 -11.61
CA GLN A 641 40.09 3.27 -12.44
C GLN A 641 41.29 4.16 -12.03
N THR A 642 41.25 4.75 -10.83
CA THR A 642 42.28 5.63 -10.25
C THR A 642 42.36 5.39 -8.75
N GLU A 643 43.52 5.68 -8.17
CA GLU A 643 43.77 5.60 -6.72
C GLU A 643 43.60 6.95 -6.02
N SER A 644 43.09 7.97 -6.70
CA SER A 644 42.85 9.28 -6.09
C SER A 644 41.59 9.96 -6.60
N ILE A 645 40.89 10.64 -5.70
CA ILE A 645 39.64 11.35 -5.99
C ILE A 645 39.70 12.75 -5.36
N THR A 646 39.15 13.75 -6.04
CA THR A 646 39.00 15.11 -5.51
C THR A 646 37.53 15.38 -5.30
N ILE A 647 37.11 15.60 -4.05
CA ILE A 647 35.72 15.87 -3.69
C ILE A 647 35.59 17.24 -3.03
N ASP A 648 34.76 18.12 -3.60
CA ASP A 648 34.60 19.52 -3.17
C ASP A 648 35.93 20.28 -3.03
N GLY A 649 36.91 19.97 -3.89
CA GLY A 649 38.26 20.55 -3.87
C GLY A 649 39.26 19.83 -2.95
N THR A 650 38.81 18.88 -2.12
CA THR A 650 39.67 18.08 -1.23
C THR A 650 40.18 16.84 -1.95
N GLY A 651 41.50 16.76 -2.15
CA GLY A 651 42.16 15.59 -2.74
C GLY A 651 42.36 14.46 -1.72
N LEU A 652 41.89 13.25 -2.06
CA LEU A 652 41.96 12.06 -1.22
C LEU A 652 42.69 10.92 -1.94
N SER A 653 43.59 10.26 -1.23
CA SER A 653 44.23 9.02 -1.69
C SER A 653 43.40 7.80 -1.27
N LEU A 654 43.17 6.90 -2.22
CA LEU A 654 42.46 5.63 -2.06
C LEU A 654 43.43 4.43 -2.09
N ALA A 655 44.74 4.68 -2.13
CA ALA A 655 45.77 3.64 -2.16
C ALA A 655 45.76 2.79 -0.87
N GLY A 656 45.81 1.47 -1.02
CA GLY A 656 45.86 0.52 0.12
C GLY A 656 44.50 0.06 0.65
N THR A 657 43.38 0.45 0.02
CA THR A 657 42.05 -0.01 0.42
C THR A 657 41.78 -1.43 -0.12
N ALA A 658 41.81 -2.44 0.75
CA ALA A 658 41.66 -3.86 0.37
C ALA A 658 40.22 -4.32 0.06
N THR A 659 39.25 -3.39 0.05
CA THR A 659 37.81 -3.66 -0.09
C THR A 659 37.31 -3.42 -1.51
N SER A 660 36.14 -3.97 -1.87
CA SER A 660 35.52 -3.75 -3.19
C SER A 660 34.89 -2.36 -3.35
N SER A 661 34.60 -1.68 -2.24
CA SER A 661 34.10 -0.30 -2.18
C SER A 661 34.81 0.51 -1.10
N VAL A 662 34.77 1.84 -1.22
CA VAL A 662 35.28 2.81 -0.26
C VAL A 662 34.20 3.81 0.11
N THR A 663 34.13 4.20 1.38
CA THR A 663 33.22 5.24 1.85
C THR A 663 34.00 6.53 2.07
N LEU A 664 33.47 7.63 1.56
CA LEU A 664 33.95 8.99 1.80
C LEU A 664 32.89 9.73 2.60
N SER A 665 33.32 10.49 3.60
CA SER A 665 32.42 11.16 4.53
C SER A 665 32.93 12.54 4.90
N LYS A 666 32.01 13.48 5.13
CA LYS A 666 32.31 14.86 5.52
C LYS A 666 32.36 14.98 7.04
N PHE A 667 33.49 15.44 7.57
CA PHE A 667 33.72 15.69 8.99
C PHE A 667 34.18 17.13 9.22
N ALA A 668 33.46 17.89 10.05
CA ALA A 668 33.79 19.29 10.36
C ALA A 668 34.07 20.16 9.11
N SER A 669 33.36 19.88 8.01
CA SER A 669 33.48 20.49 6.66
C SER A 669 34.51 19.87 5.71
N ASP A 670 35.40 19.00 6.17
CA ASP A 670 36.41 18.35 5.32
C ASP A 670 36.02 16.91 4.96
N TRP A 671 36.26 16.52 3.72
CA TRP A 671 36.07 15.13 3.28
C TRP A 671 37.22 14.23 3.74
N LYS A 672 36.89 13.02 4.21
CA LYS A 672 37.85 12.00 4.62
C LYS A 672 37.40 10.61 4.15
N VAL A 673 38.36 9.70 4.04
CA VAL A 673 38.09 8.27 3.83
C VAL A 673 37.61 7.67 5.15
N GLY A 674 36.46 7.00 5.13
CA GLY A 674 35.82 6.41 6.29
C GLY A 674 34.31 6.68 6.35
N THR A 675 33.63 6.06 7.32
CA THR A 675 32.22 6.29 7.62
C THR A 675 32.04 7.52 8.48
N ILE A 676 30.90 8.21 8.39
CA ILE A 676 30.56 9.37 9.26
C ILE A 676 30.48 9.06 10.76
N TYR A 677 30.42 7.79 11.15
CA TYR A 677 30.31 7.38 12.54
C TYR A 677 31.69 7.39 13.20
N GLU A 678 31.82 8.05 14.34
CA GLU A 678 32.97 7.85 15.23
C GLU A 678 32.88 6.48 15.91
N GLU A 679 34.01 5.91 16.34
CA GLU A 679 34.05 4.62 17.06
C GLU A 679 33.49 4.71 18.51
N ASP A 680 32.76 5.77 18.87
CA ASP A 680 32.07 5.82 20.15
C ASP A 680 30.81 4.94 20.11
N GLU A 681 30.89 3.78 20.77
CA GLU A 681 29.79 2.83 20.90
C GLU A 681 28.52 3.43 21.55
N ASN A 682 28.62 4.59 22.21
CA ASN A 682 27.48 5.25 22.84
C ASN A 682 26.68 6.16 21.90
N GLU A 683 27.23 6.56 20.76
CA GLU A 683 26.53 7.44 19.81
C GLU A 683 25.73 6.65 18.78
N ILE A 684 24.44 6.97 18.69
CA ILE A 684 23.51 6.28 17.79
C ILE A 684 23.31 7.13 16.57
N TYR A 685 23.81 6.65 15.44
CA TYR A 685 23.64 7.30 14.16
C TYR A 685 22.58 6.61 13.31
N ARG A 686 21.84 7.41 12.56
CA ARG A 686 20.82 6.95 11.61
C ARG A 686 21.48 6.36 10.39
N ARG A 687 21.14 5.11 10.03
CA ARG A 687 21.77 4.43 8.90
C ARG A 687 20.94 3.31 8.27
N GLY A 688 21.35 2.90 7.07
CA GLY A 688 20.78 1.76 6.38
C GLY A 688 19.26 1.86 6.26
N ARG A 689 18.54 0.87 6.81
CA ARG A 689 17.07 0.81 6.74
C ARG A 689 16.35 1.93 7.49
N GLN A 690 17.06 2.69 8.34
CA GLN A 690 16.49 3.78 9.14
C GLN A 690 16.36 5.11 8.39
N LEU A 691 17.06 5.28 7.26
CA LEU A 691 17.07 6.51 6.46
C LEU A 691 15.68 6.75 5.83
N GLY A 692 15.31 7.97 5.45
CA GLY A 692 14.02 8.24 4.80
C GLY A 692 12.91 8.71 5.72
N THR A 693 11.71 8.97 5.20
CA THR A 693 10.64 9.54 6.04
C THR A 693 9.97 8.51 6.94
N MET A 694 8.79 8.81 7.50
CA MET A 694 8.01 7.86 8.30
C MET A 694 7.81 6.50 7.60
N ASN A 695 7.78 6.48 6.27
CA ASN A 695 7.70 5.26 5.45
C ASN A 695 8.88 4.31 5.64
N ALA A 696 10.02 4.76 6.16
CA ALA A 696 11.15 3.90 6.51
C ALA A 696 10.74 2.78 7.50
N ILE A 697 9.68 2.99 8.29
CA ILE A 697 9.11 1.95 9.16
C ILE A 697 8.72 0.69 8.38
N LEU A 698 8.37 0.82 7.09
CA LEU A 698 8.00 -0.29 6.22
C LEU A 698 9.19 -1.18 5.85
N ARG A 699 10.44 -0.75 6.04
CA ARG A 699 11.66 -1.52 5.74
C ARG A 699 12.00 -2.54 6.83
N THR A 700 11.00 -3.29 7.25
CA THR A 700 11.08 -4.35 8.26
C THR A 700 11.68 -5.65 7.68
N ARG A 701 12.43 -6.41 8.49
CA ARG A 701 13.00 -7.73 8.10
C ARG A 701 12.22 -8.92 8.68
N GLY A 702 11.19 -8.64 9.46
CA GLY A 702 10.30 -9.62 10.07
C GLY A 702 8.92 -9.01 10.32
N PRO A 703 8.01 -9.75 10.98
CA PRO A 703 6.70 -9.25 11.34
C PRO A 703 6.80 -7.95 12.13
N PHE A 704 5.90 -6.99 11.88
CA PHE A 704 5.81 -5.80 12.72
C PHE A 704 5.53 -6.19 14.16
N ILE A 705 6.14 -5.49 15.11
CA ILE A 705 5.85 -5.71 16.53
C ILE A 705 5.05 -4.51 17.04
N ILE A 706 3.75 -4.70 17.26
CA ILE A 706 2.86 -3.64 17.73
C ILE A 706 2.71 -3.76 19.25
N ARG A 707 3.24 -2.78 19.98
CA ARG A 707 3.23 -2.75 21.45
C ARG A 707 2.12 -1.83 21.92
N HIS A 708 1.23 -2.31 22.78
CA HIS A 708 0.17 -1.51 23.38
C HIS A 708 0.33 -1.44 24.91
N TYR A 709 0.04 -0.29 25.52
CA TYR A 709 0.36 0.04 26.92
C TYR A 709 -0.87 0.08 27.84
N GLY A 710 -1.95 -0.57 27.43
CA GLY A 710 -3.20 -0.65 28.19
C GLY A 710 -4.34 -1.21 27.36
N SER A 711 -5.45 -1.55 28.00
CA SER A 711 -6.68 -1.99 27.33
C SER A 711 -7.29 -0.90 26.43
N ASN A 712 -7.12 0.36 26.80
CA ASN A 712 -7.54 1.52 26.00
C ASN A 712 -6.68 1.75 24.73
N THR A 713 -5.55 1.06 24.59
CA THR A 713 -4.66 1.17 23.40
C THR A 713 -4.69 -0.09 22.52
N SER A 714 -5.25 -1.21 23.01
CA SER A 714 -5.27 -2.48 22.26
C SER A 714 -6.13 -2.41 21.00
N HIS A 715 -7.26 -1.68 21.03
CA HIS A 715 -8.12 -1.51 19.86
C HIS A 715 -7.38 -0.79 18.70
N VAL A 716 -6.60 0.25 19.00
CA VAL A 716 -5.75 0.95 18.01
C VAL A 716 -4.65 0.03 17.50
N ALA A 717 -4.04 -0.80 18.37
CA ALA A 717 -3.03 -1.77 17.94
C ALA A 717 -3.60 -2.83 16.97
N ILE A 718 -4.81 -3.33 17.23
CA ILE A 718 -5.52 -4.26 16.31
C ILE A 718 -5.86 -3.57 15.00
N GLN A 719 -6.25 -2.29 15.04
CA GLN A 719 -6.51 -1.52 13.84
C GLN A 719 -5.25 -1.31 13.00
N ILE A 720 -4.13 -0.89 13.60
CA ILE A 720 -2.84 -0.78 12.89
C ILE A 720 -2.45 -2.12 12.26
N SER A 721 -2.60 -3.23 12.99
CA SER A 721 -2.32 -4.58 12.49
C SER A 721 -3.16 -4.93 11.25
N ARG A 722 -4.48 -4.67 11.30
CA ARG A 722 -5.38 -4.87 10.17
C ARG A 722 -5.01 -3.98 8.98
N ASN A 723 -4.67 -2.72 9.21
CA ASN A 723 -4.29 -1.79 8.14
C ASN A 723 -3.01 -2.25 7.44
N LEU A 724 -1.99 -2.67 8.20
CA LEU A 724 -0.76 -3.22 7.65
C LEU A 724 -1.03 -4.49 6.80
N HIS A 725 -1.93 -5.37 7.24
CA HIS A 725 -2.33 -6.54 6.46
C HIS A 725 -3.17 -6.16 5.23
N GLN A 726 -4.10 -5.21 5.36
CA GLN A 726 -4.97 -4.75 4.29
C GLN A 726 -4.15 -4.17 3.13
N TYR A 727 -3.26 -3.22 3.42
CA TYR A 727 -2.57 -2.43 2.39
C TYR A 727 -1.24 -3.03 1.93
N PHE A 728 -0.60 -3.85 2.78
CA PHE A 728 0.71 -4.43 2.48
C PHE A 728 0.76 -5.95 2.63
N TYR A 729 -0.34 -6.65 2.97
CA TYR A 729 -0.31 -8.08 3.30
C TYR A 729 0.70 -8.44 4.41
N ALA A 730 1.05 -7.45 5.23
CA ALA A 730 2.08 -7.58 6.24
C ALA A 730 1.63 -8.54 7.35
N ASP A 731 2.62 -9.20 7.96
CA ASP A 731 2.43 -9.88 9.23
C ASP A 731 2.76 -8.94 10.40
N ALA A 732 2.02 -9.10 11.50
CA ALA A 732 2.20 -8.31 12.71
C ALA A 732 1.93 -9.13 13.98
N VAL A 733 2.82 -9.00 14.96
CA VAL A 733 2.68 -9.55 16.30
C VAL A 733 2.23 -8.43 17.23
N ILE A 734 1.14 -8.63 17.96
CA ILE A 734 0.64 -7.68 18.95
C ILE A 734 1.06 -8.14 20.33
N VAL A 735 1.71 -7.25 21.09
CA VAL A 735 2.20 -7.55 22.44
C VAL A 735 1.77 -6.48 23.44
N SER A 736 1.40 -6.94 24.64
CA SER A 736 1.19 -6.06 25.80
C SER A 736 2.53 -5.59 26.36
N ALA A 737 2.61 -4.33 26.76
CA ALA A 737 3.79 -3.71 27.37
C ALA A 737 4.28 -4.38 28.67
N SER A 738 3.46 -5.23 29.30
CA SER A 738 3.88 -6.06 30.45
C SER A 738 5.00 -7.05 30.12
N ASN A 739 5.22 -7.33 28.82
CA ASN A 739 6.34 -8.14 28.37
C ASN A 739 7.60 -7.26 28.19
N SER A 740 8.63 -7.54 28.97
CA SER A 740 9.85 -6.72 29.05
C SER A 740 10.79 -6.88 27.85
N THR A 741 10.68 -7.96 27.06
CA THR A 741 11.57 -8.25 25.93
C THR A 741 10.86 -8.11 24.58
N ILE A 742 11.43 -7.30 23.69
CA ILE A 742 11.03 -7.22 22.27
C ILE A 742 11.84 -8.26 21.50
N ALA A 743 11.38 -9.50 21.50
CA ALA A 743 11.97 -10.55 20.65
C ALA A 743 11.56 -10.35 19.18
N GLY A 744 12.49 -10.52 18.26
CA GLY A 744 12.23 -10.51 16.81
C GLY A 744 13.06 -9.48 16.03
N THR A 745 13.04 -9.62 14.70
CA THR A 745 13.83 -8.80 13.75
C THR A 745 13.03 -7.65 13.12
N GLY A 746 11.75 -7.55 13.46
CA GLY A 746 10.82 -6.59 12.87
C GLY A 746 10.87 -5.20 13.50
N ASN A 747 10.42 -4.21 12.73
CA ASN A 747 10.23 -2.85 13.24
C ASN A 747 9.10 -2.80 14.26
N VAL A 748 9.17 -1.84 15.18
CA VAL A 748 8.24 -1.72 16.33
C VAL A 748 7.29 -0.55 16.11
N ILE A 749 6.02 -0.72 16.47
CA ILE A 749 5.05 0.38 16.56
C ILE A 749 4.54 0.41 17.99
N SER A 750 4.82 1.48 18.72
CA SER A 750 4.38 1.65 20.12
C SER A 750 3.16 2.55 20.19
N VAL A 751 2.07 2.05 20.75
CA VAL A 751 0.76 2.70 20.82
C VAL A 751 0.47 3.11 22.27
N ILE A 752 0.55 4.41 22.57
CA ILE A 752 0.66 4.92 23.94
C ILE A 752 -0.34 6.05 24.21
N ILE A 753 -0.93 6.05 25.41
CA ILE A 753 -1.67 7.18 25.97
C ILE A 753 -0.97 7.66 27.25
N GLY A 754 -0.79 8.98 27.39
CA GLY A 754 -0.27 9.59 28.62
C GLY A 754 1.24 9.38 28.83
N THR A 755 1.70 9.20 30.08
CA THR A 755 3.12 9.26 30.46
C THR A 755 3.98 8.06 30.12
N ASN A 756 3.38 6.92 29.78
CA ASN A 756 4.08 5.64 29.79
C ASN A 756 4.82 5.37 28.47
N VAL A 757 5.57 6.35 27.96
CA VAL A 757 6.43 6.16 26.80
C VAL A 757 7.69 5.40 27.23
N PRO A 758 8.03 4.27 26.60
CA PRO A 758 9.26 3.55 26.92
C PRO A 758 10.47 4.44 26.66
N SER A 759 11.49 4.31 27.50
CA SER A 759 12.81 4.86 27.22
C SER A 759 13.28 4.39 25.85
N GLY A 760 13.62 5.34 24.98
CA GLY A 760 14.31 5.04 23.73
C GLY A 760 15.77 4.70 23.99
N LEU A 761 16.48 4.25 22.96
CA LEU A 761 17.93 4.02 23.07
C LEU A 761 18.71 5.31 23.37
N ASN A 762 18.26 6.44 22.81
CA ASN A 762 18.84 7.75 23.08
C ASN A 762 18.03 8.47 24.17
N SER A 763 18.63 8.65 25.35
CA SER A 763 18.02 9.38 26.48
C SER A 763 17.88 10.88 26.22
N HIS A 764 18.64 11.43 25.28
CA HIS A 764 18.62 12.83 24.87
C HIS A 764 17.86 13.08 23.57
N PHE A 765 17.03 12.13 23.11
CA PHE A 765 16.24 12.26 21.88
C PHE A 765 15.47 13.59 21.86
N PRO A 766 15.43 14.33 20.73
CA PRO A 766 14.94 15.71 20.71
C PRO A 766 13.41 15.82 20.89
N ILE A 767 12.67 14.72 20.74
CA ILE A 767 11.23 14.65 20.96
C ILE A 767 10.98 13.84 22.24
N GLN A 768 10.45 14.49 23.27
CA GLN A 768 10.17 13.85 24.55
C GLN A 768 8.70 14.04 24.93
N VAL A 769 8.09 12.97 25.42
CA VAL A 769 6.67 12.95 25.79
C VAL A 769 6.56 12.88 27.31
N SER A 770 5.58 13.60 27.87
CA SER A 770 5.31 13.65 29.30
C SER A 770 3.79 13.60 29.59
N ALA A 771 3.41 13.71 30.87
CA ALA A 771 2.01 13.57 31.31
C ALA A 771 1.03 14.57 30.68
N GLY A 772 1.52 15.75 30.33
CA GLY A 772 0.71 16.88 29.89
C GLY A 772 1.04 17.40 28.50
N GLY A 773 1.94 16.73 27.76
CA GLY A 773 2.40 17.28 26.50
C GLY A 773 3.66 16.67 25.92
N VAL A 774 4.18 17.36 24.89
CA VAL A 774 5.35 16.97 24.11
C VAL A 774 6.34 18.12 24.13
N SER A 775 7.61 17.81 24.31
CA SER A 775 8.69 18.76 24.11
C SER A 775 9.49 18.42 22.87
N VAL A 776 9.85 19.45 22.10
CA VAL A 776 10.60 19.33 20.86
C VAL A 776 11.80 20.26 20.94
N ARG A 777 13.01 19.71 20.84
CA ARG A 777 14.26 20.48 20.70
C ARG A 777 14.50 20.80 19.23
N ASP A 778 14.51 22.07 18.87
CA ASP A 778 14.78 22.50 17.50
C ASP A 778 16.26 22.42 17.12
N PHE A 779 16.57 22.65 15.84
CA PHE A 779 17.93 22.62 15.29
C PHE A 779 18.90 23.64 15.93
N LYS A 780 18.39 24.64 16.68
CA LYS A 780 19.18 25.62 17.42
C LYS A 780 19.37 25.24 18.89
N GLY A 781 18.93 24.04 19.28
CA GLY A 781 18.96 23.54 20.65
C GLY A 781 17.89 24.14 21.57
N ARG A 782 16.90 24.88 21.04
CA ARG A 782 15.84 25.48 21.85
C ARG A 782 14.74 24.44 22.09
N ILE A 783 14.32 24.30 23.35
CA ILE A 783 13.27 23.36 23.74
C ILE A 783 11.92 24.09 23.70
N HIS A 784 11.02 23.60 22.86
CA HIS A 784 9.64 24.05 22.76
C HIS A 784 8.74 23.07 23.50
N GLN A 785 7.89 23.59 24.39
CA GLN A 785 7.03 22.78 25.27
C GLN A 785 5.57 22.94 24.83
N TYR A 786 4.98 21.85 24.36
CA TYR A 786 3.59 21.78 23.94
C TYR A 786 2.76 21.12 25.03
N ASN A 787 2.41 21.92 26.04
CA ASN A 787 1.52 21.52 27.12
C ASN A 787 0.18 22.22 26.93
N SER A 788 -0.92 21.45 26.91
CA SER A 788 -2.25 22.02 26.74
C SER A 788 -3.28 21.25 27.54
N ASN A 789 -4.31 21.96 27.99
CA ASN A 789 -5.54 21.34 28.50
C ASN A 789 -6.36 20.69 27.37
N ARG A 790 -6.00 20.96 26.11
CA ARG A 790 -6.61 20.38 24.90
C ARG A 790 -5.84 19.14 24.44
N PRO A 791 -6.48 18.23 23.68
CA PRO A 791 -5.82 17.06 23.15
C PRO A 791 -4.60 17.42 22.28
N ILE A 792 -3.47 16.75 22.54
CA ILE A 792 -2.23 16.83 21.76
C ILE A 792 -1.82 15.41 21.43
N SER A 793 -1.37 15.19 20.20
CA SER A 793 -0.85 13.90 19.76
C SER A 793 0.51 14.06 19.09
N ALA A 794 1.28 12.98 19.07
CA ALA A 794 2.57 12.95 18.39
C ALA A 794 2.79 11.59 17.73
N ILE A 795 3.45 11.62 16.58
CA ILE A 795 3.91 10.44 15.87
C ILE A 795 5.32 10.69 15.35
N PHE A 796 6.26 9.81 15.65
CA PHE A 796 7.67 10.01 15.29
C PHE A 796 8.48 8.72 15.26
N LEU A 797 9.51 8.71 14.40
CA LEU A 797 10.50 7.64 14.34
C LEU A 797 11.59 7.81 15.40
N ARG A 798 12.12 6.70 15.92
CA ARG A 798 13.34 6.65 16.74
C ARG A 798 14.12 5.34 16.52
N PRO A 799 15.44 5.31 16.80
CA PRO A 799 16.27 4.15 16.49
C PRO A 799 16.02 2.97 17.43
N LEU A 800 16.16 1.76 16.88
CA LEU A 800 16.34 0.50 17.60
C LEU A 800 17.64 -0.19 17.12
N PRO A 801 18.16 -1.20 17.85
CA PRO A 801 19.37 -1.92 17.43
C PRO A 801 19.18 -2.59 16.07
N GLU A 802 20.28 -2.94 15.40
CA GLU A 802 20.29 -3.66 14.12
C GLU A 802 19.56 -2.93 12.96
N GLU A 803 19.66 -1.59 12.94
CA GLU A 803 18.99 -0.72 11.95
C GLU A 803 17.45 -0.87 11.96
N ARG A 804 16.88 -1.30 13.07
CA ARG A 804 15.42 -1.31 13.25
C ARG A 804 14.93 0.08 13.60
N LEU A 805 13.63 0.29 13.42
CA LEU A 805 12.93 1.51 13.78
C LEU A 805 11.81 1.21 14.78
N GLU A 806 11.57 2.17 15.67
CA GLU A 806 10.34 2.29 16.43
C GLU A 806 9.55 3.50 15.95
N LEU A 807 8.29 3.29 15.57
CA LEU A 807 7.31 4.34 15.35
C LEU A 807 6.52 4.53 16.65
N VAL A 808 6.70 5.66 17.31
CA VAL A 808 5.93 6.03 18.49
C VAL A 808 4.64 6.69 18.03
N VAL A 809 3.48 6.10 18.37
CA VAL A 809 2.15 6.65 18.12
C VAL A 809 1.55 7.02 19.48
N TRP A 810 1.46 8.31 19.76
CA TRP A 810 1.15 8.82 21.09
C TRP A 810 0.00 9.83 21.08
N GLY A 811 -0.84 9.77 22.12
CA GLY A 811 -1.83 10.80 22.42
C GLY A 811 -1.88 11.14 23.90
N SER A 812 -2.21 12.39 24.22
CA SER A 812 -2.48 12.82 25.60
C SER A 812 -3.73 12.15 26.18
N ASN A 813 -4.68 11.75 25.32
CA ASN A 813 -5.86 10.95 25.64
C ASN A 813 -6.20 10.00 24.47
N ALA A 814 -7.30 9.25 24.58
CA ALA A 814 -7.72 8.29 23.56
C ALA A 814 -8.04 8.94 22.19
N GLU A 815 -8.67 10.10 22.19
CA GLU A 815 -9.02 10.85 20.97
C GLU A 815 -7.77 11.37 20.25
N ALA A 816 -6.81 11.91 20.99
CA ALA A 816 -5.50 12.30 20.48
C ALA A 816 -4.73 11.10 19.91
N LEU A 817 -4.77 9.94 20.58
CA LEU A 817 -4.09 8.75 20.08
C LEU A 817 -4.66 8.33 18.72
N VAL A 818 -5.99 8.35 18.60
CA VAL A 818 -6.69 8.07 17.34
C VAL A 818 -6.22 9.04 16.25
N GLN A 819 -6.13 10.35 16.54
CA GLN A 819 -5.65 11.35 15.59
C GLN A 819 -4.22 11.04 15.10
N ALA A 820 -3.29 10.72 16.00
CA ALA A 820 -1.94 10.31 15.61
C ALA A 820 -1.91 9.01 14.80
N SER A 821 -2.77 8.04 15.13
CA SER A 821 -2.81 6.74 14.45
C SER A 821 -3.17 6.84 12.96
N ARG A 822 -3.84 7.93 12.55
CA ARG A 822 -4.18 8.19 11.15
C ARG A 822 -2.96 8.37 10.25
N LEU A 823 -1.85 8.78 10.84
CA LEU A 823 -0.58 9.01 10.15
C LEU A 823 0.34 7.80 10.17
N VAL A 824 -0.08 6.64 10.70
CA VAL A 824 0.69 5.39 10.48
C VAL A 824 0.69 5.08 8.98
N PRO A 825 1.85 4.85 8.34
CA PRO A 825 1.93 4.59 6.91
C PRO A 825 1.02 3.45 6.45
N MET A 826 0.09 3.76 5.54
CA MET A 826 -0.84 2.80 4.94
C MET A 826 -1.23 3.13 3.49
N MET A 827 -1.07 4.39 3.07
CA MET A 827 -1.37 4.84 1.70
C MET A 827 -0.23 5.72 1.18
N THR A 828 0.01 5.66 -0.12
CA THR A 828 1.02 6.50 -0.79
C THR A 828 0.56 7.94 -0.94
N GLY A 829 1.51 8.87 -0.96
CA GLY A 829 1.25 10.29 -1.23
C GLY A 829 0.76 11.10 -0.04
N VAL A 830 0.61 10.53 1.16
CA VAL A 830 0.13 11.29 2.34
C VAL A 830 1.11 12.41 2.75
N GLY A 831 2.40 12.24 2.46
CA GLY A 831 3.45 13.24 2.73
C GLY A 831 3.84 13.32 4.20
N GLN A 832 4.04 12.16 4.86
CA GLN A 832 4.43 12.09 6.26
C GLN A 832 5.95 12.34 6.43
N PRO A 833 6.38 13.38 7.17
CA PRO A 833 7.78 13.58 7.53
C PRO A 833 8.18 12.67 8.71
N ASP A 834 9.40 12.77 9.22
CA ASP A 834 9.94 11.86 10.26
C ASP A 834 9.21 11.97 11.61
N PHE A 835 8.70 13.16 11.91
CA PHE A 835 7.89 13.42 13.08
C PHE A 835 6.77 14.44 12.81
N VAL A 836 5.68 14.31 13.57
CA VAL A 836 4.55 15.24 13.59
C VAL A 836 4.02 15.35 15.02
N VAL A 837 3.77 16.57 15.48
CA VAL A 837 3.00 16.91 16.68
C VAL A 837 1.75 17.64 16.24
N LEU A 838 0.58 17.10 16.56
CA LEU A 838 -0.72 17.64 16.17
C LEU A 838 -1.39 18.30 17.38
N GLY A 839 -1.88 19.53 17.19
CA GLY A 839 -2.85 20.13 18.09
C GLY A 839 -4.27 19.74 17.71
N GLU A 840 -5.23 20.03 18.60
CA GLU A 840 -6.66 19.78 18.39
C GLU A 840 -7.18 20.25 17.03
N SER A 841 -6.69 21.41 16.54
CA SER A 841 -7.14 21.98 15.27
C SER A 841 -6.80 21.16 14.02
N ALA A 842 -5.88 20.20 14.10
CA ALA A 842 -5.57 19.31 12.98
C ALA A 842 -6.80 18.52 12.50
N ARG A 843 -7.76 18.26 13.40
CA ARG A 843 -9.01 17.57 13.07
C ARG A 843 -9.80 18.25 11.96
N TRP A 844 -9.85 19.59 11.93
CA TRP A 844 -10.55 20.35 10.88
C TRP A 844 -9.65 21.15 9.94
N ARG A 845 -8.40 21.44 10.33
CA ARG A 845 -7.43 22.19 9.51
C ARG A 845 -6.41 21.30 8.79
N GLY A 846 -6.42 20.00 9.02
CA GLY A 846 -5.43 19.08 8.45
C GLY A 846 -4.00 19.45 8.88
N VAL A 847 -3.09 19.54 7.91
CA VAL A 847 -1.66 19.84 8.13
C VAL A 847 -1.44 21.16 8.86
N GLU A 848 -2.27 22.18 8.63
CA GLU A 848 -2.10 23.47 9.32
C GLU A 848 -2.26 23.36 10.84
N GLY A 849 -2.98 22.34 11.33
CA GLY A 849 -3.07 22.06 12.76
C GLY A 849 -1.85 21.34 13.35
N ALA A 850 -0.83 21.01 12.54
CA ALA A 850 0.43 20.47 13.02
C ALA A 850 1.30 21.59 13.64
N ILE A 851 1.53 21.52 14.94
CA ILE A 851 2.28 22.53 15.71
C ILE A 851 3.80 22.29 15.63
N ALA A 852 4.22 21.08 15.35
CA ALA A 852 5.59 20.79 14.94
C ALA A 852 5.60 19.61 13.95
N LEU A 853 6.47 19.67 12.93
CA LEU A 853 6.67 18.59 11.96
C LEU A 853 7.99 18.80 11.21
N GLY A 854 8.61 17.72 10.73
CA GLY A 854 9.84 17.82 9.96
C GLY A 854 10.72 16.58 10.00
N PHE A 855 12.01 16.79 9.73
CA PHE A 855 12.98 15.73 9.45
C PHE A 855 14.03 15.61 10.55
N LEU A 856 14.59 14.42 10.67
CA LEU A 856 15.70 14.08 11.57
C LEU A 856 16.95 13.80 10.74
N ASP A 857 18.08 14.39 11.12
CA ASP A 857 19.36 14.20 10.44
C ASP A 857 20.02 12.84 10.76
N HIS A 858 21.27 12.68 10.32
CA HIS A 858 22.07 11.48 10.58
C HIS A 858 22.38 11.22 12.07
N GLN A 859 22.27 12.23 12.93
CA GLN A 859 22.47 12.16 14.38
C GLN A 859 21.14 12.05 15.16
N TRP A 860 20.00 11.92 14.45
CA TRP A 860 18.66 11.94 15.02
C TRP A 860 18.24 13.29 15.63
N GLU A 861 18.88 14.38 15.23
CA GLU A 861 18.49 15.75 15.61
C GLU A 861 17.57 16.39 14.57
N LEU A 862 16.77 17.38 14.97
CA LEU A 862 15.87 18.08 14.05
C LEU A 862 16.63 18.92 13.04
N THR A 863 16.26 18.84 11.77
CA THR A 863 16.91 19.63 10.71
C THR A 863 16.36 21.06 10.60
N PRO A 864 17.11 22.01 10.01
CA PRO A 864 16.64 23.38 9.76
C PRO A 864 15.37 23.48 8.91
N SER A 865 15.09 22.48 8.07
CA SER A 865 13.85 22.40 7.28
C SER A 865 12.60 22.17 8.11
N SER A 866 12.74 21.71 9.36
CA SER A 866 11.62 21.44 10.26
C SER A 866 10.87 22.70 10.69
N VAL A 867 9.56 22.57 10.93
CA VAL A 867 8.71 23.60 11.52
C VAL A 867 8.44 23.22 12.97
N VAL A 868 8.79 24.13 13.87
CA VAL A 868 8.49 24.07 15.30
C VAL A 868 7.91 25.43 15.64
N SER A 869 6.59 25.47 15.91
CA SER A 869 5.83 26.71 16.12
C SER A 869 5.64 27.08 17.58
#